data_AF-B5D421-F1
#
_entry.id   AF-B5D421-F1
#
_cell.length_a   1.000
_cell.length_b   1.000
_cell.length_c   1.000
_cell.angle_alpha   90.00
_cell.angle_beta   90.00
_cell.angle_gamma   90.00
#
_symmetry.space_group_name_H-M   'P 1'
#
loop_
_entity.id
_entity.type
_entity.pdbx_description
1 polymer ?
#
loop_
_entity_poly.entity_id
_entity_poly.type
_entity_poly.pdbx_seq_one_letter_code
_entity_poly.pdbx_strand_id
1 'polypeptide(L)'
;MNKIYNFSAWWMLCFILLSSLTFTACDTNDVDTNQYKGGISLNVFGPSPVARGGILRFLGCGLDQVTAVQIPGCDDITDIEVVSSEEIRITVPQTAEPGYVTLVFRNGEHIVTKTQLTYSEPISMESFSPESVRPGDVLTIKGEYLNLIHQVIFADNVIVSDETTGQESVEGENVFLKHTRNEIQVLVPAEAQSGKIILSDGAEFPNWIYSELELQVVIPSVSEVIDLSEKKPGDKVTVTGENLDLVKEVRMPNGGAASFVYSEENKSVTFTLPEDVSNGTVFAVTASGVEVAVAEIKVAVPENVVVTSADGIRAAQLLELTGKNMELITSVLFPGVTEETIPSSSTSTKVTVVVPEGTVSGNLTLNTGSGATVSIAIETAKPSNLSCVGEVKAGEQATITGDNLDLVSGVVFTGNLEGEIISQSSNQLIVSVPALAQSGNVILKMSNGEQVSDLNLTVTAPSGCYVISGLEGEYHAGEIMTVEVANGAKLTAVNINGTPVQYILTGNQLMIQIPNTAGSNSSLELTSGDKTIEYIISFVPAVRPETVIWEGSFAITNWNGNQDLGWNGYDWGSVQPGTIITVYYTLDTAVTDWQIRLGGCGIGWAELPTIPATGLAAGSTSFSATLTAEDLEVLSKDNNSGLVVTGCNFTMTKITLK
;
A
#
# COMPACT_ATOMS: atom_id res chain seq x y z
N MET A 1 56.79 15.80 61.29
CA MET A 1 55.44 15.38 60.83
C MET A 1 55.59 14.11 60.01
N ASN A 2 54.96 13.05 60.54
CA ASN A 2 54.50 11.79 59.96
C ASN A 2 55.33 11.09 58.87
N LYS A 3 56.09 10.06 59.30
CA LYS A 3 56.44 8.89 58.50
C LYS A 3 55.46 7.76 58.86
N ILE A 4 54.84 7.14 57.85
CA ILE A 4 54.02 5.94 58.00
C ILE A 4 54.76 4.81 57.26
N TYR A 5 55.15 3.78 58.01
CA TYR A 5 55.72 2.52 57.54
C TYR A 5 54.59 1.50 57.40
N ASN A 6 54.60 0.69 56.33
CA ASN A 6 53.57 -0.30 56.09
C ASN A 6 54.02 -1.70 56.54
N PHE A 7 53.05 -2.43 57.10
CA PHE A 7 53.16 -3.39 58.20
C PHE A 7 52.79 -4.79 57.69
N SER A 8 53.63 -5.46 56.89
CA SER A 8 53.35 -6.85 56.44
C SER A 8 54.53 -7.82 56.55
N ALA A 9 55.74 -7.35 56.83
CA ALA A 9 56.92 -8.21 56.97
C ALA A 9 57.08 -8.83 58.38
N TRP A 10 56.29 -8.40 59.37
CA TRP A 10 56.44 -8.79 60.78
C TRP A 10 55.44 -9.84 61.28
N TRP A 11 54.54 -10.31 60.42
CA TRP A 11 53.68 -11.48 60.73
C TRP A 11 54.27 -12.81 60.23
N MET A 12 55.26 -12.77 59.33
CA MET A 12 55.83 -13.97 58.74
C MET A 12 56.98 -14.57 59.57
N LEU A 13 57.56 -13.83 60.51
CA LEU A 13 58.68 -14.30 61.34
C LEU A 13 58.23 -14.99 62.65
N CYS A 14 57.00 -14.74 63.12
CA CYS A 14 56.44 -15.35 64.34
C CYS A 14 55.74 -16.70 64.11
N PHE A 15 55.41 -17.06 62.86
CA PHE A 15 54.82 -18.37 62.54
C PHE A 15 55.88 -19.48 62.31
N ILE A 16 57.16 -19.12 62.19
CA ILE A 16 58.24 -20.06 61.81
C ILE A 16 59.00 -20.59 63.04
N LEU A 17 58.72 -20.10 64.25
CA LEU A 17 59.54 -20.39 65.45
C LEU A 17 58.82 -21.12 66.60
N LEU A 18 57.58 -21.62 66.44
CA LEU A 18 56.83 -22.19 67.57
C LEU A 18 55.99 -23.45 67.29
N SER A 19 56.54 -24.48 66.63
CA SER A 19 55.91 -25.82 66.64
C SER A 19 56.87 -27.00 66.45
N SER A 20 58.09 -26.90 66.98
CA SER A 20 58.95 -28.06 67.24
C SER A 20 58.59 -28.72 68.57
N LEU A 21 57.53 -29.54 68.60
CA LEU A 21 57.31 -30.57 69.63
C LEU A 21 56.78 -31.87 69.01
N THR A 22 57.69 -32.82 68.87
CA THR A 22 57.52 -34.29 68.94
C THR A 22 56.31 -34.94 68.25
N PHE A 23 56.56 -35.55 67.09
CA PHE A 23 56.10 -36.92 66.83
C PHE A 23 57.30 -37.77 66.43
N THR A 24 57.61 -38.73 67.29
CA THR A 24 58.40 -39.91 66.93
C THR A 24 57.56 -40.77 65.99
N ALA A 25 58.05 -40.99 64.78
CA ALA A 25 57.66 -42.12 63.94
C ALA A 25 58.91 -42.64 63.23
N CYS A 26 59.64 -43.51 63.93
CA CYS A 26 60.37 -44.55 63.24
C CYS A 26 59.31 -45.55 62.75
N ASP A 27 58.97 -45.49 61.48
CA ASP A 27 58.67 -46.69 60.72
C ASP A 27 59.50 -46.63 59.44
N THR A 28 60.58 -47.40 59.45
CA THR A 28 61.36 -47.74 58.26
C THR A 28 60.52 -48.68 57.40
N ASN A 29 59.56 -48.13 56.69
CA ASN A 29 59.08 -48.70 55.44
C ASN A 29 59.64 -47.83 54.32
N ASP A 30 60.91 -48.08 53.95
CA ASP A 30 61.37 -47.78 52.60
C ASP A 30 60.43 -48.56 51.67
N VAL A 31 59.36 -47.91 51.22
CA VAL A 31 58.54 -48.41 50.12
C VAL A 31 59.47 -48.47 48.94
N ASP A 32 59.88 -49.69 48.59
CA ASP A 32 60.69 -49.95 47.40
C ASP A 32 59.99 -49.34 46.19
N THR A 33 60.48 -48.18 45.75
CA THR A 33 60.01 -47.46 44.56
C THR A 33 60.53 -48.09 43.29
N ASN A 34 61.28 -49.20 43.37
CA ASN A 34 61.69 -49.95 42.20
C ASN A 34 60.46 -50.58 41.55
N GLN A 35 60.07 -50.03 40.40
CA GLN A 35 58.94 -50.49 39.60
C GLN A 35 59.27 -51.81 38.89
N TYR A 36 60.55 -52.20 38.82
CA TYR A 36 61.00 -53.42 38.16
C TYR A 36 61.41 -54.47 39.20
N LYS A 37 60.39 -55.16 39.74
CA LYS A 37 60.52 -56.09 40.89
C LYS A 37 61.01 -57.49 40.53
N GLY A 38 61.31 -57.75 39.25
CA GLY A 38 61.60 -59.09 38.74
C GLY A 38 60.33 -59.96 38.64
N GLY A 39 60.37 -60.98 37.77
CA GLY A 39 59.18 -61.78 37.43
C GLY A 39 58.41 -61.19 36.23
N ILE A 40 57.12 -61.53 36.10
CA ILE A 40 56.24 -61.05 35.03
C ILE A 40 55.32 -59.95 35.60
N SER A 41 55.41 -58.73 35.08
CA SER A 41 54.54 -57.62 35.47
C SER A 41 54.40 -56.57 34.37
N LEU A 42 53.24 -55.93 34.28
CA LEU A 42 53.03 -54.74 33.45
C LEU A 42 52.92 -53.51 34.36
N ASN A 43 53.79 -52.53 34.14
CA ASN A 43 53.80 -51.29 34.91
C ASN A 43 52.95 -50.21 34.24
N VAL A 44 53.14 -50.03 32.93
CA VAL A 44 52.45 -49.02 32.14
C VAL A 44 52.37 -49.45 30.68
N PHE A 45 51.34 -48.99 29.98
CA PHE A 45 51.23 -49.11 28.54
C PHE A 45 50.76 -47.78 27.96
N GLY A 46 51.13 -47.47 26.72
CA GLY A 46 50.73 -46.25 26.05
C GLY A 46 51.47 -45.97 24.75
N PRO A 47 51.13 -44.87 24.05
CA PRO A 47 50.19 -43.83 24.46
C PRO A 47 48.73 -44.30 24.49
N SER A 48 47.88 -43.65 25.29
CA SER A 48 46.42 -43.79 25.23
C SER A 48 45.80 -42.41 25.50
N PRO A 49 45.04 -41.82 24.55
CA PRO A 49 44.59 -42.43 23.30
C PRO A 49 45.71 -42.67 22.28
N VAL A 50 45.64 -43.78 21.53
CA VAL A 50 46.59 -44.13 20.44
C VAL A 50 45.93 -43.98 19.08
N ALA A 51 46.66 -43.59 18.04
CA ALA A 51 46.13 -43.66 16.67
C ALA A 51 46.10 -45.12 16.18
N ARG A 52 45.08 -45.51 15.41
CA ARG A 52 45.04 -46.84 14.78
C ARG A 52 46.10 -46.94 13.68
N GLY A 53 46.92 -47.98 13.70
CA GLY A 53 48.16 -48.10 12.93
C GLY A 53 49.38 -47.47 13.62
N GLY A 54 49.18 -46.82 14.78
CA GLY A 54 50.27 -46.33 15.62
C GLY A 54 50.92 -47.42 16.45
N ILE A 55 52.04 -47.07 17.10
CA ILE A 55 52.79 -48.00 17.95
C ILE A 55 52.28 -47.91 19.40
N LEU A 56 51.84 -49.04 19.96
CA LEU A 56 51.53 -49.17 21.37
C LEU A 56 52.70 -49.83 22.10
N ARG A 57 53.17 -49.21 23.18
CA ARG A 57 54.32 -49.68 23.98
C ARG A 57 53.84 -50.23 25.31
N PHE A 58 54.50 -51.27 25.78
CA PHE A 58 54.29 -51.86 27.10
C PHE A 58 55.61 -51.86 27.86
N LEU A 59 55.59 -51.37 29.10
CA LEU A 59 56.76 -51.33 29.98
C LEU A 59 56.48 -52.12 31.27
N GLY A 60 57.43 -52.96 31.67
CA GLY A 60 57.23 -53.90 32.76
C GLY A 60 58.42 -54.84 32.99
N CYS A 61 58.19 -56.02 33.57
CA CYS A 61 59.19 -57.07 33.72
C CYS A 61 58.75 -58.34 32.98
N GLY A 62 59.71 -59.05 32.37
CA GLY A 62 59.47 -60.33 31.69
C GLY A 62 58.63 -60.20 30.42
N LEU A 63 58.63 -59.03 29.77
CA LEU A 63 57.80 -58.77 28.58
C LEU A 63 58.31 -59.47 27.32
N ASP A 64 59.58 -59.89 27.29
CA ASP A 64 60.15 -60.75 26.24
C ASP A 64 59.48 -62.13 26.15
N GLN A 65 58.68 -62.50 27.15
CA GLN A 65 57.92 -63.74 27.22
C GLN A 65 56.49 -63.61 26.66
N VAL A 66 56.06 -62.41 26.24
CA VAL A 66 54.74 -62.19 25.63
C VAL A 66 54.70 -62.84 24.25
N THR A 67 53.69 -63.66 24.01
CA THR A 67 53.48 -64.38 22.74
C THR A 67 52.31 -63.81 21.93
N ALA A 68 51.38 -63.13 22.57
CA ALA A 68 50.28 -62.43 21.90
C ALA A 68 49.81 -61.23 22.71
N VAL A 69 49.36 -60.19 22.01
CA VAL A 69 48.63 -59.06 22.60
C VAL A 69 47.21 -59.04 22.03
N GLN A 70 46.22 -59.09 22.90
CA GLN A 70 44.81 -59.10 22.53
C GLN A 70 44.21 -57.72 22.77
N ILE A 71 43.78 -57.08 21.68
CA ILE A 71 43.02 -55.84 21.71
C ILE A 71 41.58 -56.17 21.26
N PRO A 72 40.53 -55.61 21.88
CA PRO A 72 39.16 -55.80 21.41
C PRO A 72 39.02 -55.46 19.92
N GLY A 73 38.20 -56.21 19.18
CA GLY A 73 37.93 -55.97 17.76
C GLY A 73 39.01 -56.44 16.77
N CYS A 74 40.13 -57.02 17.22
CA CYS A 74 41.14 -57.59 16.34
C CYS A 74 41.55 -59.01 16.72
N ASP A 75 42.14 -59.73 15.78
CA ASP A 75 42.81 -61.01 16.04
C ASP A 75 44.03 -60.82 16.95
N ASP A 76 44.50 -61.91 17.57
CA ASP A 76 45.69 -61.94 18.41
C ASP A 76 46.91 -61.36 17.68
N ILE A 77 47.48 -60.28 18.23
CA ILE A 77 48.66 -59.64 17.66
C ILE A 77 49.89 -60.44 18.08
N THR A 78 50.42 -61.22 17.15
CA THR A 78 51.62 -62.05 17.32
C THR A 78 52.88 -61.40 16.77
N ASP A 79 52.74 -60.36 15.94
CA ASP A 79 53.85 -59.52 15.48
C ASP A 79 54.22 -58.51 16.58
N ILE A 80 55.15 -58.92 17.43
CA ILE A 80 55.58 -58.18 18.61
C ILE A 80 57.07 -57.83 18.45
N GLU A 81 57.37 -56.54 18.44
CA GLU A 81 58.75 -56.05 18.52
C GLU A 81 59.22 -56.11 19.96
N VAL A 82 60.07 -57.09 20.28
CA VAL A 82 60.71 -57.21 21.60
C VAL A 82 61.94 -56.33 21.65
N VAL A 83 61.86 -55.20 22.37
CA VAL A 83 62.98 -54.27 22.55
C VAL A 83 63.90 -54.77 23.66
N SER A 84 63.33 -55.26 24.76
CA SER A 84 64.03 -55.89 25.87
C SER A 84 63.06 -56.71 26.72
N SER A 85 63.55 -57.38 27.77
CA SER A 85 62.67 -57.99 28.80
C SER A 85 61.79 -56.97 29.54
N GLU A 86 62.03 -55.67 29.35
CA GLU A 86 61.32 -54.58 30.01
C GLU A 86 60.41 -53.79 29.07
N GLU A 87 60.53 -53.98 27.75
CA GLU A 87 59.75 -53.24 26.74
C GLU A 87 59.41 -54.12 25.53
N ILE A 88 58.13 -54.12 25.17
CA ILE A 88 57.66 -54.62 23.87
C ILE A 88 56.82 -53.54 23.17
N ARG A 89 56.72 -53.65 21.85
CA ARG A 89 55.90 -52.77 21.00
C ARG A 89 55.07 -53.57 20.02
N ILE A 90 53.90 -53.06 19.72
CA ILE A 90 53.02 -53.58 18.66
C ILE A 90 52.50 -52.44 17.81
N THR A 91 52.09 -52.77 16.58
CA THR A 91 51.29 -51.87 15.76
C THR A 91 49.80 -52.12 16.05
N VAL A 92 49.05 -51.08 16.39
CA VAL A 92 47.61 -51.20 16.66
C VAL A 92 46.85 -51.48 15.36
N PRO A 93 46.07 -52.57 15.25
CA PRO A 93 45.29 -52.86 14.06
C PRO A 93 44.22 -51.82 13.77
N GLN A 94 43.79 -51.73 12.51
CA GLN A 94 42.72 -50.79 12.10
C GLN A 94 41.34 -51.19 12.64
N THR A 95 41.13 -52.46 12.95
CA THR A 95 39.86 -52.97 13.50
C THR A 95 39.78 -52.85 15.02
N ALA A 96 40.80 -52.28 15.67
CA ALA A 96 40.88 -52.22 17.12
C ALA A 96 39.75 -51.36 17.73
N GLU A 97 39.05 -51.91 18.71
CA GLU A 97 37.92 -51.30 19.43
C GLU A 97 38.33 -50.86 20.85
N PRO A 98 37.64 -49.87 21.44
CA PRO A 98 37.98 -49.42 22.79
C PRO A 98 37.78 -50.52 23.83
N GLY A 99 38.74 -50.69 24.73
CA GLY A 99 38.60 -51.63 25.84
C GLY A 99 39.91 -52.07 26.47
N TYR A 100 39.85 -53.11 27.30
CA TYR A 100 41.02 -53.60 28.02
C TYR A 100 41.88 -54.48 27.13
N VAL A 101 43.19 -54.20 27.11
CA VAL A 101 44.19 -55.01 26.41
C VAL A 101 44.69 -56.13 27.31
N THR A 102 44.90 -57.32 26.74
CA THR A 102 45.44 -58.50 27.45
C THR A 102 46.76 -58.95 26.85
N LEU A 103 47.81 -59.09 27.68
CA LEU A 103 49.07 -59.71 27.30
C LEU A 103 49.05 -61.19 27.64
N VAL A 104 49.35 -62.04 26.66
CA VAL A 104 49.45 -63.50 26.80
C VAL A 104 50.92 -63.89 26.88
N PHE A 105 51.33 -64.56 27.95
CA PHE A 105 52.71 -65.00 28.16
C PHE A 105 52.92 -66.46 27.78
N ARG A 106 54.16 -66.83 27.41
CA ARG A 106 54.53 -68.21 27.00
C ARG A 106 54.19 -69.28 28.04
N ASN A 107 54.16 -68.93 29.32
CA ASN A 107 53.80 -69.82 30.43
C ASN A 107 52.28 -70.03 30.60
N GLY A 108 51.45 -69.37 29.79
CA GLY A 108 49.99 -69.41 29.86
C GLY A 108 49.38 -68.42 30.86
N GLU A 109 50.18 -67.55 31.48
CA GLU A 109 49.67 -66.45 32.31
C GLU A 109 49.18 -65.30 31.42
N HIS A 110 48.25 -64.50 31.95
CA HIS A 110 47.66 -63.35 31.27
C HIS A 110 47.69 -62.12 32.16
N ILE A 111 48.06 -60.96 31.60
CA ILE A 111 47.90 -59.67 32.27
C ILE A 111 46.89 -58.83 31.51
N VAL A 112 45.80 -58.46 32.18
CA VAL A 112 44.82 -57.50 31.66
C VAL A 112 45.20 -56.10 32.16
N THR A 113 45.21 -55.14 31.25
CA THR A 113 45.42 -53.73 31.57
C THR A 113 44.36 -53.20 32.54
N LYS A 114 44.74 -52.25 33.40
CA LYS A 114 43.82 -51.64 34.39
C LYS A 114 43.01 -50.47 33.84
N THR A 115 43.47 -49.85 32.76
CA THR A 115 42.79 -48.77 32.05
C THR A 115 42.44 -49.24 30.65
N GLN A 116 41.34 -48.74 30.11
CA GLN A 116 40.95 -49.05 28.72
C GLN A 116 41.88 -48.34 27.75
N LEU A 117 42.22 -49.01 26.64
CA LEU A 117 42.82 -48.38 25.48
C LEU A 117 41.74 -47.60 24.75
N THR A 118 41.93 -46.28 24.63
CA THR A 118 41.16 -45.38 23.77
C THR A 118 41.96 -45.01 22.53
N TYR A 119 41.29 -44.46 21.51
CA TYR A 119 41.92 -44.05 20.25
C TYR A 119 41.77 -42.56 20.00
N SER A 120 42.78 -41.98 19.35
CA SER A 120 42.72 -40.61 18.83
C SER A 120 42.31 -40.67 17.36
N GLU A 121 41.20 -40.03 17.01
CA GLU A 121 40.66 -39.97 15.64
C GLU A 121 40.55 -38.50 15.18
N PRO A 122 41.70 -37.81 14.98
CA PRO A 122 41.67 -36.42 14.53
C PRO A 122 41.21 -36.40 13.07
N ILE A 123 39.98 -35.92 12.84
CA ILE A 123 39.46 -35.73 11.48
C ILE A 123 40.20 -34.55 10.85
N SER A 124 40.72 -34.73 9.64
CA SER A 124 41.37 -33.66 8.89
C SER A 124 41.11 -33.77 7.40
N MET A 125 40.89 -32.63 6.75
CA MET A 125 40.91 -32.50 5.29
C MET A 125 42.32 -32.11 4.85
N GLU A 126 42.90 -32.86 3.93
CA GLU A 126 44.22 -32.56 3.35
C GLU A 126 44.12 -31.81 2.03
N SER A 127 43.20 -32.22 1.16
CA SER A 127 43.04 -31.64 -0.17
C SER A 127 41.70 -32.03 -0.78
N PHE A 128 41.32 -31.32 -1.84
CA PHE A 128 40.25 -31.75 -2.73
C PHE A 128 40.69 -31.57 -4.19
N SER A 129 40.09 -32.34 -5.10
CA SER A 129 40.37 -32.27 -6.52
C SER A 129 39.12 -32.67 -7.33
N PRO A 130 38.80 -31.97 -8.42
CA PRO A 130 39.50 -30.80 -8.95
C PRO A 130 39.26 -29.52 -8.12
N GLU A 131 40.13 -28.51 -8.28
CA GLU A 131 39.91 -27.17 -7.68
C GLU A 131 38.87 -26.34 -8.45
N SER A 132 38.70 -26.61 -9.75
CA SER A 132 37.69 -25.98 -10.61
C SER A 132 36.77 -27.05 -11.17
N VAL A 133 35.46 -26.89 -10.93
CA VAL A 133 34.45 -27.91 -11.22
C VAL A 133 33.23 -27.29 -11.88
N ARG A 134 32.56 -28.04 -12.75
CA ARG A 134 31.20 -27.75 -13.20
C ARG A 134 30.19 -28.40 -12.24
N PRO A 135 28.97 -27.87 -12.14
CA PRO A 135 27.84 -28.63 -11.62
C PRO A 135 27.76 -30.04 -12.22
N GLY A 136 27.61 -31.05 -11.36
CA GLY A 136 27.57 -32.46 -11.75
C GLY A 136 28.95 -33.14 -11.89
N ASP A 137 30.06 -32.42 -11.78
CA ASP A 137 31.38 -33.04 -11.74
C ASP A 137 31.59 -33.81 -10.43
N VAL A 138 32.45 -34.84 -10.47
CA VAL A 138 32.87 -35.58 -9.28
C VAL A 138 33.98 -34.82 -8.55
N LEU A 139 33.71 -34.41 -7.32
CA LEU A 139 34.68 -33.81 -6.41
C LEU A 139 35.21 -34.89 -5.46
N THR A 140 36.53 -35.06 -5.43
CA THR A 140 37.23 -35.98 -4.51
C THR A 140 37.90 -35.20 -3.39
N ILE A 141 37.60 -35.55 -2.14
CA ILE A 141 38.17 -34.96 -0.93
C ILE A 141 39.05 -36.01 -0.27
N LYS A 142 40.31 -35.67 0.04
CA LYS A 142 41.28 -36.54 0.72
C LYS A 142 41.59 -36.04 2.12
N GLY A 143 41.86 -36.97 3.02
CA GLY A 143 42.13 -36.65 4.41
C GLY A 143 42.34 -37.88 5.29
N GLU A 144 42.12 -37.68 6.58
CA GLU A 144 42.19 -38.72 7.61
C GLU A 144 40.88 -38.77 8.40
N TYR A 145 40.44 -39.99 8.73
CA TYR A 145 39.19 -40.25 9.47
C TYR A 145 37.92 -39.68 8.80
N LEU A 146 37.93 -39.56 7.47
CA LEU A 146 36.79 -39.06 6.70
C LEU A 146 35.57 -39.99 6.72
N ASN A 147 35.73 -41.25 7.11
CA ASN A 147 34.60 -42.17 7.35
C ASN A 147 33.71 -41.77 8.53
N LEU A 148 34.10 -40.75 9.31
CA LEU A 148 33.31 -40.17 10.40
C LEU A 148 32.53 -38.91 9.97
N ILE A 149 32.71 -38.46 8.72
CA ILE A 149 31.99 -37.32 8.16
C ILE A 149 30.69 -37.80 7.55
N HIS A 150 29.60 -37.10 7.86
CA HIS A 150 28.27 -37.41 7.36
C HIS A 150 27.76 -36.36 6.35
N GLN A 151 28.39 -35.19 6.29
CA GLN A 151 27.97 -34.09 5.41
C GLN A 151 29.16 -33.37 4.78
N VAL A 152 29.06 -33.10 3.48
CA VAL A 152 29.88 -32.14 2.73
C VAL A 152 29.00 -30.93 2.42
N ILE A 153 29.39 -29.76 2.93
CA ILE A 153 28.64 -28.52 2.78
C ILE A 153 29.43 -27.58 1.86
N PHE A 154 28.81 -27.19 0.76
CA PHE A 154 29.33 -26.19 -0.18
C PHE A 154 28.93 -24.79 0.28
N ALA A 155 29.45 -23.76 -0.40
CA ALA A 155 29.04 -22.37 -0.17
C ALA A 155 27.52 -22.21 -0.23
N ASP A 156 26.98 -21.21 0.49
CA ASP A 156 25.54 -20.97 0.67
C ASP A 156 24.75 -22.15 1.27
N ASN A 157 25.43 -22.99 2.07
CA ASN A 157 24.81 -24.08 2.83
C ASN A 157 24.13 -25.13 1.95
N VAL A 158 24.73 -25.43 0.79
CA VAL A 158 24.29 -26.52 -0.07
C VAL A 158 24.91 -27.82 0.42
N ILE A 159 24.09 -28.74 0.94
CA ILE A 159 24.53 -29.92 1.68
C ILE A 159 24.41 -31.19 0.83
N VAL A 160 25.47 -32.01 0.90
CA VAL A 160 25.52 -33.40 0.42
C VAL A 160 25.73 -34.30 1.62
N SER A 161 24.90 -35.33 1.78
CA SER A 161 24.91 -36.23 2.94
C SER A 161 25.35 -37.65 2.55
N ASP A 162 25.76 -38.46 3.53
CA ASP A 162 26.15 -39.85 3.31
C ASP A 162 24.97 -40.85 3.33
N GLU A 163 23.86 -40.49 3.98
CA GLU A 163 22.62 -41.28 3.98
C GLU A 163 21.48 -40.61 3.20
N THR A 164 20.70 -41.43 2.48
CA THR A 164 19.40 -41.04 1.92
C THR A 164 18.35 -41.06 3.03
N THR A 165 17.96 -39.90 3.53
CA THR A 165 16.91 -39.79 4.56
C THR A 165 15.54 -40.19 3.99
N GLY A 166 15.18 -41.47 4.04
CA GLY A 166 13.82 -42.00 4.26
C GLY A 166 12.62 -41.48 3.46
N GLN A 167 12.79 -40.71 2.39
CA GLN A 167 11.73 -40.29 1.47
C GLN A 167 12.12 -40.67 0.04
N GLU A 168 11.11 -41.06 -0.74
CA GLU A 168 11.27 -41.66 -2.07
C GLU A 168 12.30 -40.91 -2.92
N SER A 169 13.38 -41.61 -3.24
CA SER A 169 14.49 -41.16 -4.06
C SER A 169 14.00 -40.67 -5.42
N VAL A 170 14.14 -39.36 -5.65
CA VAL A 170 14.03 -38.76 -6.98
C VAL A 170 15.44 -38.73 -7.58
N GLU A 171 15.55 -39.14 -8.84
CA GLU A 171 16.82 -39.22 -9.58
C GLU A 171 17.63 -37.90 -9.49
N GLY A 172 18.79 -37.90 -8.81
CA GLY A 172 19.65 -36.72 -8.62
C GLY A 172 20.08 -36.36 -7.19
N GLU A 173 19.94 -37.24 -6.20
CA GLU A 173 20.23 -36.88 -4.80
C GLU A 173 21.71 -36.56 -4.51
N ASN A 174 21.89 -35.56 -3.65
CA ASN A 174 23.15 -35.13 -3.05
C ASN A 174 23.68 -36.20 -2.06
N VAL A 175 24.17 -37.31 -2.60
CA VAL A 175 24.69 -38.44 -1.84
C VAL A 175 26.19 -38.66 -2.10
N PHE A 176 26.90 -39.22 -1.13
CA PHE A 176 28.30 -39.63 -1.29
C PHE A 176 28.43 -40.77 -2.31
N LEU A 177 29.26 -40.57 -3.33
CA LEU A 177 29.64 -41.59 -4.31
C LEU A 177 30.65 -42.59 -3.75
N LYS A 178 31.52 -42.12 -2.85
CA LYS A 178 32.53 -42.91 -2.15
C LYS A 178 32.73 -42.34 -0.76
N HIS A 179 32.83 -43.21 0.23
CA HIS A 179 33.02 -42.81 1.62
C HIS A 179 33.93 -43.81 2.31
N THR A 180 35.17 -43.39 2.57
CA THR A 180 36.21 -44.21 3.20
C THR A 180 36.99 -43.37 4.20
N ARG A 181 37.86 -44.01 4.99
CA ARG A 181 38.68 -43.30 5.97
C ARG A 181 39.51 -42.16 5.38
N ASN A 182 39.97 -42.30 4.14
CA ASN A 182 40.90 -41.35 3.54
C ASN A 182 40.32 -40.56 2.38
N GLU A 183 39.07 -40.86 1.99
CA GLU A 183 38.51 -40.33 0.76
C GLU A 183 36.98 -40.24 0.82
N ILE A 184 36.45 -39.08 0.46
CA ILE A 184 35.05 -38.84 0.14
C ILE A 184 34.96 -38.43 -1.34
N GLN A 185 33.98 -38.95 -2.07
CA GLN A 185 33.62 -38.45 -3.40
C GLN A 185 32.16 -38.03 -3.42
N VAL A 186 31.87 -36.86 -4.00
CA VAL A 186 30.51 -36.31 -4.14
C VAL A 186 30.32 -35.75 -5.55
N LEU A 187 29.08 -35.71 -6.02
CA LEU A 187 28.73 -34.86 -7.16
C LEU A 187 28.60 -33.42 -6.66
N VAL A 188 29.12 -32.46 -7.43
CA VAL A 188 28.95 -31.03 -7.15
C VAL A 188 27.49 -30.67 -7.44
N PRO A 189 26.70 -30.21 -6.45
CA PRO A 189 25.30 -29.84 -6.67
C PRO A 189 25.15 -28.68 -7.67
N ALA A 190 23.99 -28.59 -8.33
CA ALA A 190 23.72 -27.51 -9.29
C ALA A 190 23.64 -26.13 -8.63
N GLU A 191 23.24 -26.11 -7.36
CA GLU A 191 23.09 -24.92 -6.53
C GLU A 191 24.41 -24.48 -5.90
N ALA A 192 25.49 -25.27 -6.03
CA ALA A 192 26.78 -24.95 -5.43
C ALA A 192 27.39 -23.68 -6.03
N GLN A 193 28.01 -22.86 -5.18
CA GLN A 193 28.79 -21.69 -5.57
C GLN A 193 30.27 -21.87 -5.22
N SER A 194 31.12 -21.04 -5.82
CA SER A 194 32.53 -20.97 -5.46
C SER A 194 32.69 -20.57 -3.99
N GLY A 195 33.61 -21.24 -3.29
CA GLY A 195 33.89 -20.97 -1.89
C GLY A 195 34.50 -22.17 -1.18
N LYS A 196 34.63 -22.06 0.15
CA LYS A 196 35.17 -23.15 0.96
C LYS A 196 34.19 -24.30 1.10
N ILE A 197 34.73 -25.50 1.15
CA ILE A 197 33.98 -26.72 1.47
C ILE A 197 34.11 -26.97 2.98
N ILE A 198 33.01 -27.39 3.61
CA ILE A 198 32.98 -27.73 5.03
C ILE A 198 32.64 -29.22 5.16
N LEU A 199 33.42 -29.95 5.95
CA LEU A 199 33.06 -31.30 6.39
C LEU A 199 32.41 -31.22 7.76
N SER A 200 31.33 -31.98 7.93
CA SER A 200 30.55 -32.05 9.17
C SER A 200 30.27 -33.50 9.55
N ASP A 201 30.36 -33.79 10.84
CA ASP A 201 29.98 -35.08 11.44
C ASP A 201 28.46 -35.24 11.64
N GLY A 202 27.65 -34.27 11.19
CA GLY A 202 26.18 -34.39 11.19
C GLY A 202 25.52 -34.42 12.58
N ALA A 203 26.26 -34.16 13.66
CA ALA A 203 25.73 -34.11 15.02
C ALA A 203 24.88 -32.85 15.27
N GLU A 204 24.09 -32.83 16.36
CA GLU A 204 23.31 -31.65 16.79
C GLU A 204 24.21 -30.41 17.01
N PHE A 205 25.42 -30.64 17.53
CA PHE A 205 26.50 -29.66 17.61
C PHE A 205 27.66 -30.15 16.76
N PRO A 206 27.64 -29.86 15.45
CA PRO A 206 28.55 -30.50 14.52
C PRO A 206 29.98 -29.97 14.66
N ASN A 207 30.94 -30.84 14.40
CA ASN A 207 32.33 -30.45 14.21
C ASN A 207 32.56 -30.03 12.75
N TRP A 208 32.92 -28.76 12.53
CA TRP A 208 33.13 -28.22 11.18
C TRP A 208 34.60 -28.09 10.82
N ILE A 209 34.97 -28.69 9.70
CA ILE A 209 36.32 -28.67 9.16
C ILE A 209 36.29 -27.99 7.80
N TYR A 210 36.92 -26.82 7.72
CA TYR A 210 36.96 -26.02 6.50
C TYR A 210 38.13 -26.43 5.61
N SER A 211 37.90 -26.42 4.31
CA SER A 211 38.97 -26.49 3.34
C SER A 211 39.92 -25.29 3.43
N GLU A 212 41.19 -25.51 3.14
CA GLU A 212 42.18 -24.43 3.07
C GLU A 212 41.95 -23.56 1.82
N LEU A 213 41.71 -24.22 0.67
CA LEU A 213 41.45 -23.60 -0.61
C LEU A 213 39.94 -23.43 -0.85
N GLU A 214 39.59 -22.50 -1.73
CA GLU A 214 38.22 -22.30 -2.22
C GLU A 214 38.01 -23.09 -3.51
N LEU A 215 36.95 -23.90 -3.54
CA LEU A 215 36.47 -24.55 -4.74
C LEU A 215 35.94 -23.48 -5.71
N GLN A 216 36.32 -23.58 -6.98
CA GLN A 216 35.83 -22.70 -8.05
C GLN A 216 34.74 -23.43 -8.84
N VAL A 217 33.50 -22.99 -8.70
CA VAL A 217 32.39 -23.49 -9.51
C VAL A 217 32.31 -22.67 -10.79
N VAL A 218 32.35 -23.35 -11.94
CA VAL A 218 32.28 -22.72 -13.25
C VAL A 218 30.93 -22.02 -13.42
N ILE A 219 30.97 -20.75 -13.78
CA ILE A 219 29.79 -19.95 -14.13
C ILE A 219 29.79 -19.59 -15.63
N PRO A 220 28.62 -19.23 -16.18
CA PRO A 220 28.53 -18.65 -17.52
C PRO A 220 29.38 -17.40 -17.66
N SER A 221 29.89 -17.16 -18.87
CA SER A 221 30.60 -15.92 -19.19
C SER A 221 30.36 -15.50 -20.63
N VAL A 222 30.37 -14.20 -20.88
CA VAL A 222 30.30 -13.59 -22.21
C VAL A 222 31.55 -12.76 -22.45
N SER A 223 31.98 -12.63 -23.71
CA SER A 223 33.16 -11.82 -24.05
C SER A 223 32.92 -10.32 -23.82
N GLU A 224 31.69 -9.88 -24.03
CA GLU A 224 31.25 -8.50 -23.85
C GLU A 224 29.75 -8.50 -23.56
N VAL A 225 29.28 -7.55 -22.74
CA VAL A 225 27.86 -7.30 -22.53
C VAL A 225 27.31 -6.61 -23.78
N ILE A 226 26.36 -7.24 -24.46
CA ILE A 226 25.85 -6.74 -25.74
C ILE A 226 24.99 -5.49 -25.51
N ASP A 227 25.31 -4.36 -26.15
CA ASP A 227 24.42 -3.17 -26.17
C ASP A 227 23.36 -3.32 -27.27
N LEU A 228 22.10 -3.43 -26.84
CA LEU A 228 20.94 -3.64 -27.70
C LEU A 228 20.12 -2.35 -27.77
N SER A 229 20.37 -1.56 -28.82
CA SER A 229 19.65 -0.30 -29.05
C SER A 229 18.47 -0.44 -30.03
N GLU A 230 17.44 0.39 -29.83
CA GLU A 230 16.19 0.43 -30.62
C GLU A 230 15.46 -0.92 -30.71
N LYS A 231 15.47 -1.72 -29.64
CA LYS A 231 14.79 -3.02 -29.61
C LYS A 231 13.30 -2.89 -29.36
N LYS A 232 12.53 -3.82 -29.92
CA LYS A 232 11.06 -3.89 -29.78
C LYS A 232 10.63 -5.18 -29.09
N PRO A 233 9.46 -5.18 -28.42
CA PRO A 233 8.80 -6.42 -28.03
C PRO A 233 8.75 -7.44 -29.16
N GLY A 234 9.00 -8.71 -28.83
CA GLY A 234 9.03 -9.80 -29.81
C GLY A 234 10.34 -9.95 -30.59
N ASP A 235 11.28 -9.02 -30.49
CA ASP A 235 12.61 -9.18 -31.09
C ASP A 235 13.34 -10.37 -30.46
N LYS A 236 14.02 -11.16 -31.30
CA LYS A 236 14.91 -12.23 -30.85
C LYS A 236 16.31 -11.68 -30.62
N VAL A 237 16.87 -12.04 -29.47
CA VAL A 237 18.23 -11.68 -29.06
C VAL A 237 19.02 -12.96 -28.86
N THR A 238 20.22 -13.02 -29.46
CA THR A 238 21.14 -14.15 -29.31
C THR A 238 22.42 -13.67 -28.63
N VAL A 239 22.77 -14.31 -27.53
CA VAL A 239 24.00 -14.09 -26.76
C VAL A 239 24.90 -15.30 -26.95
N THR A 240 26.17 -15.06 -27.31
CA THR A 240 27.21 -16.10 -27.41
C THR A 240 28.19 -15.98 -26.25
N GLY A 241 28.66 -17.11 -25.74
CA GLY A 241 29.56 -17.12 -24.58
C GLY A 241 30.08 -18.52 -24.25
N GLU A 242 30.66 -18.66 -23.08
CA GLU A 242 31.14 -19.94 -22.54
C GLU A 242 30.26 -20.36 -21.36
N ASN A 243 30.03 -21.67 -21.24
CA ASN A 243 29.24 -22.30 -20.17
C ASN A 243 27.79 -21.81 -20.07
N LEU A 244 27.21 -21.35 -21.19
CA LEU A 244 25.82 -20.89 -21.24
C LEU A 244 24.78 -22.03 -21.11
N ASP A 245 25.22 -23.29 -21.19
CA ASP A 245 24.42 -24.47 -20.83
C ASP A 245 24.00 -24.48 -19.35
N LEU A 246 24.73 -23.77 -18.49
CA LEU A 246 24.45 -23.68 -17.05
C LEU A 246 23.36 -22.65 -16.70
N VAL A 247 22.87 -21.89 -17.68
CA VAL A 247 21.82 -20.89 -17.47
C VAL A 247 20.49 -21.59 -17.21
N LYS A 248 19.81 -21.20 -16.13
CA LYS A 248 18.47 -21.68 -15.78
C LYS A 248 17.37 -20.66 -16.06
N GLU A 249 17.70 -19.37 -15.98
CA GLU A 249 16.75 -18.28 -16.20
C GLU A 249 17.45 -17.13 -16.94
N VAL A 250 16.76 -16.49 -17.87
CA VAL A 250 17.17 -15.18 -18.40
C VAL A 250 16.27 -14.13 -17.77
N ARG A 251 16.82 -13.35 -16.85
CA ARG A 251 16.12 -12.31 -16.10
C ARG A 251 16.18 -10.98 -16.84
N MET A 252 15.00 -10.44 -17.14
CA MET A 252 14.80 -9.18 -17.83
C MET A 252 14.94 -7.99 -16.87
N PRO A 253 15.14 -6.76 -17.38
CA PRO A 253 15.31 -5.57 -16.54
C PRO A 253 14.12 -5.26 -15.62
N ASN A 254 12.90 -5.68 -16.01
CA ASN A 254 11.68 -5.57 -15.20
C ASN A 254 11.56 -6.66 -14.11
N GLY A 255 12.56 -7.55 -13.98
CA GLY A 255 12.56 -8.68 -13.06
C GLY A 255 11.83 -9.93 -13.57
N GLY A 256 11.18 -9.86 -14.72
CA GLY A 256 10.52 -11.00 -15.34
C GLY A 256 11.51 -12.00 -15.94
N ALA A 257 11.13 -13.29 -15.96
CA ALA A 257 11.90 -14.32 -16.64
C ALA A 257 11.47 -14.42 -18.12
N ALA A 258 12.43 -14.46 -19.04
CA ALA A 258 12.18 -14.72 -20.44
C ALA A 258 12.48 -16.17 -20.83
N SER A 259 11.61 -16.73 -21.67
CA SER A 259 11.87 -18.02 -22.31
C SER A 259 13.07 -17.93 -23.25
N PHE A 260 13.98 -18.89 -23.12
CA PHE A 260 15.18 -18.95 -23.92
C PHE A 260 15.44 -20.36 -24.45
N VAL A 261 16.27 -20.44 -25.48
CA VAL A 261 16.76 -21.68 -26.08
C VAL A 261 18.27 -21.64 -26.10
N TYR A 262 18.89 -22.67 -25.53
CA TYR A 262 20.33 -22.88 -25.61
C TYR A 262 20.70 -23.72 -26.84
N SER A 263 21.77 -23.32 -27.53
CA SER A 263 22.34 -24.00 -28.70
C SER A 263 23.78 -24.43 -28.40
N GLU A 264 23.97 -25.75 -28.26
CA GLU A 264 25.29 -26.35 -28.03
C GLU A 264 26.28 -26.07 -29.18
N GLU A 265 25.80 -26.14 -30.44
CA GLU A 265 26.64 -25.92 -31.64
C GLU A 265 27.27 -24.52 -31.66
N ASN A 266 26.51 -23.50 -31.25
CA ASN A 266 26.93 -22.10 -31.32
C ASN A 266 27.37 -21.54 -29.96
N LYS A 267 27.31 -22.37 -28.89
CA LYS A 267 27.47 -21.95 -27.49
C LYS A 267 26.69 -20.65 -27.20
N SER A 268 25.40 -20.67 -27.49
CA SER A 268 24.57 -19.45 -27.46
C SER A 268 23.23 -19.66 -26.77
N VAL A 269 22.73 -18.59 -26.16
CA VAL A 269 21.39 -18.49 -25.59
C VAL A 269 20.60 -17.49 -26.42
N THR A 270 19.45 -17.92 -26.94
CA THR A 270 18.53 -17.06 -27.69
C THR A 270 17.24 -16.90 -26.93
N PHE A 271 16.82 -15.66 -26.69
CA PHE A 271 15.56 -15.32 -26.02
C PHE A 271 14.77 -14.29 -26.83
N THR A 272 13.48 -14.19 -26.55
CA THR A 272 12.58 -13.21 -27.16
C THR A 272 12.26 -12.13 -26.14
N LEU A 273 12.28 -10.87 -26.55
CA LEU A 273 11.92 -9.76 -25.66
C LEU A 273 10.40 -9.80 -25.35
N PRO A 274 10.00 -9.71 -24.07
CA PRO A 274 8.58 -9.72 -23.70
C PRO A 274 7.86 -8.43 -24.10
N GLU A 275 6.53 -8.42 -23.99
CA GLU A 275 5.68 -7.25 -24.32
C GLU A 275 5.94 -6.03 -23.42
N ASP A 276 6.32 -6.29 -22.18
CA ASP A 276 6.59 -5.30 -21.14
C ASP A 276 8.10 -5.06 -20.93
N VAL A 277 8.92 -5.37 -21.95
CA VAL A 277 10.36 -5.15 -21.90
C VAL A 277 10.66 -3.68 -21.59
N SER A 278 11.55 -3.46 -20.63
CA SER A 278 12.00 -2.13 -20.21
C SER A 278 13.50 -1.98 -20.46
N ASN A 279 14.00 -0.75 -20.31
CA ASN A 279 15.42 -0.46 -20.42
C ASN A 279 16.19 -1.07 -19.24
N GLY A 280 17.41 -1.55 -19.51
CA GLY A 280 18.35 -1.99 -18.47
C GLY A 280 19.05 -3.30 -18.79
N THR A 281 19.69 -3.87 -17.78
CA THR A 281 20.55 -5.04 -17.90
C THR A 281 19.74 -6.35 -17.89
N VAL A 282 20.10 -7.26 -18.80
CA VAL A 282 19.63 -8.65 -18.84
C VAL A 282 20.66 -9.53 -18.15
N PHE A 283 20.20 -10.38 -17.24
CA PHE A 283 21.04 -11.34 -16.53
C PHE A 283 20.74 -12.77 -16.97
N ALA A 284 21.79 -13.55 -17.21
CA ALA A 284 21.71 -15.00 -17.26
C ALA A 284 21.96 -15.52 -15.83
N VAL A 285 20.97 -16.23 -15.28
CA VAL A 285 20.99 -16.70 -13.89
C VAL A 285 21.22 -18.20 -13.86
N THR A 286 22.18 -18.66 -13.07
CA THR A 286 22.50 -20.08 -12.87
C THR A 286 21.54 -20.75 -11.85
N ALA A 287 21.57 -22.07 -11.75
CA ALA A 287 20.84 -22.81 -10.70
C ALA A 287 21.26 -22.39 -9.27
N SER A 288 22.52 -21.97 -9.11
CA SER A 288 23.05 -21.43 -7.85
C SER A 288 22.62 -19.99 -7.55
N GLY A 289 21.86 -19.35 -8.44
CA GLY A 289 21.35 -17.99 -8.28
C GLY A 289 22.34 -16.88 -8.65
N VAL A 290 23.52 -17.22 -9.17
CA VAL A 290 24.52 -16.24 -9.62
C VAL A 290 24.02 -15.56 -10.89
N GLU A 291 24.00 -14.22 -10.89
CA GLU A 291 23.58 -13.40 -12.01
C GLU A 291 24.78 -12.93 -12.85
N VAL A 292 24.77 -13.26 -14.15
CA VAL A 292 25.80 -12.83 -15.11
C VAL A 292 25.16 -11.86 -16.10
N ALA A 293 25.64 -10.62 -16.14
CA ALA A 293 25.15 -9.63 -17.10
C ALA A 293 25.53 -10.06 -18.54
N VAL A 294 24.54 -10.16 -19.43
CA VAL A 294 24.73 -10.64 -20.80
C VAL A 294 24.36 -9.63 -21.88
N ALA A 295 23.44 -8.71 -21.60
CA ALA A 295 23.05 -7.65 -22.50
C ALA A 295 22.51 -6.43 -21.75
N GLU A 296 22.53 -5.28 -22.41
CA GLU A 296 21.90 -4.03 -21.98
C GLU A 296 20.86 -3.62 -23.02
N ILE A 297 19.60 -3.45 -22.61
CA ILE A 297 18.48 -3.13 -23.51
C ILE A 297 18.16 -1.64 -23.47
N LYS A 298 18.03 -1.04 -24.65
CA LYS A 298 17.35 0.23 -24.88
C LYS A 298 16.19 0.00 -25.84
N VAL A 299 14.97 0.04 -25.30
CA VAL A 299 13.73 -0.16 -26.04
C VAL A 299 13.50 1.03 -26.97
N ALA A 300 13.05 0.75 -28.18
CA ALA A 300 12.61 1.75 -29.13
C ALA A 300 11.42 2.55 -28.53
N VAL A 301 11.38 3.85 -28.80
CA VAL A 301 10.25 4.72 -28.41
C VAL A 301 9.64 5.37 -29.65
N PRO A 302 8.38 5.83 -29.57
CA PRO A 302 7.78 6.62 -30.63
C PRO A 302 8.60 7.88 -30.91
N GLU A 303 8.95 8.10 -32.17
CA GLU A 303 9.81 9.21 -32.61
C GLU A 303 9.17 10.01 -33.73
N ASN A 304 9.53 11.30 -33.82
CA ASN A 304 9.03 12.23 -34.84
C ASN A 304 7.50 12.21 -34.94
N VAL A 305 6.83 12.15 -33.77
CA VAL A 305 5.37 12.05 -33.72
C VAL A 305 4.75 13.36 -34.16
N VAL A 306 3.92 13.29 -35.19
CA VAL A 306 3.16 14.42 -35.75
C VAL A 306 1.69 14.06 -35.76
N VAL A 307 0.88 14.99 -35.26
CA VAL A 307 -0.59 14.89 -35.29
C VAL A 307 -1.08 15.57 -36.57
N THR A 308 -1.89 14.88 -37.38
CA THR A 308 -2.32 15.36 -38.71
C THR A 308 -3.08 16.69 -38.64
N SER A 309 -3.81 16.96 -37.55
CA SER A 309 -4.40 18.26 -37.22
C SER A 309 -4.25 18.48 -35.73
N ALA A 310 -3.12 19.05 -35.31
CA ALA A 310 -2.86 19.35 -33.90
C ALA A 310 -3.77 20.45 -33.36
N ASP A 311 -4.32 21.28 -34.25
CA ASP A 311 -5.18 22.41 -33.92
C ASP A 311 -6.65 22.13 -34.28
N GLY A 312 -7.57 22.82 -33.59
CA GLY A 312 -8.99 22.75 -33.88
C GLY A 312 -9.62 21.41 -33.52
N ILE A 313 -9.04 20.67 -32.57
CA ILE A 313 -9.50 19.33 -32.20
C ILE A 313 -10.86 19.40 -31.48
N ARG A 314 -11.78 18.53 -31.88
CA ARG A 314 -13.12 18.39 -31.27
C ARG A 314 -13.27 17.02 -30.60
N ALA A 315 -14.13 16.95 -29.58
CA ALA A 315 -14.51 15.67 -28.98
C ALA A 315 -15.14 14.72 -30.02
N ALA A 316 -14.96 13.42 -29.83
CA ALA A 316 -15.36 12.34 -30.74
C ALA A 316 -14.67 12.36 -32.13
N GLN A 317 -13.77 13.31 -32.41
CA GLN A 317 -12.95 13.30 -33.61
C GLN A 317 -11.98 12.12 -33.58
N LEU A 318 -11.79 11.46 -34.72
CA LEU A 318 -10.71 10.49 -34.89
C LEU A 318 -9.41 11.26 -35.15
N LEU A 319 -8.49 11.20 -34.20
CA LEU A 319 -7.16 11.82 -34.28
C LEU A 319 -6.17 10.83 -34.88
N GLU A 320 -5.37 11.32 -35.82
CA GLU A 320 -4.33 10.55 -36.50
C GLU A 320 -2.94 11.06 -36.09
N LEU A 321 -2.12 10.15 -35.58
CA LEU A 321 -0.74 10.37 -35.21
C LEU A 321 0.17 9.58 -36.15
N THR A 322 1.20 10.21 -36.68
CA THR A 322 2.18 9.60 -37.58
C THR A 322 3.58 9.76 -37.00
N GLY A 323 4.47 8.80 -37.24
CA GLY A 323 5.82 8.82 -36.69
C GLY A 323 6.59 7.54 -36.98
N LYS A 324 7.65 7.27 -36.22
CA LYS A 324 8.38 5.99 -36.18
C LYS A 324 8.03 5.27 -34.88
N ASN A 325 7.97 3.94 -34.91
CA ASN A 325 7.69 3.08 -33.76
C ASN A 325 6.32 3.34 -33.11
N MET A 326 5.32 3.73 -33.91
CA MET A 326 3.98 4.08 -33.43
C MET A 326 3.23 2.86 -32.89
N GLU A 327 3.60 1.65 -33.31
CA GLU A 327 3.01 0.39 -32.85
C GLU A 327 3.21 0.14 -31.36
N LEU A 328 4.20 0.81 -30.74
CA LEU A 328 4.57 0.64 -29.34
C LEU A 328 3.63 1.39 -28.38
N ILE A 329 2.76 2.25 -28.89
CA ILE A 329 1.80 3.01 -28.09
C ILE A 329 0.68 2.08 -27.64
N THR A 330 0.54 1.90 -26.33
CA THR A 330 -0.47 1.04 -25.70
C THR A 330 -1.67 1.84 -25.22
N SER A 331 -1.46 3.09 -24.80
CA SER A 331 -2.53 3.98 -24.35
C SER A 331 -2.16 5.45 -24.57
N VAL A 332 -3.20 6.31 -24.57
CA VAL A 332 -3.09 7.75 -24.81
C VAL A 332 -3.88 8.50 -23.75
N LEU A 333 -3.23 9.40 -23.02
CA LEU A 333 -3.88 10.27 -22.04
C LEU A 333 -4.05 11.68 -22.63
N PHE A 334 -5.31 12.07 -22.79
CA PHE A 334 -5.66 13.41 -23.26
C PHE A 334 -5.60 14.44 -22.13
N PRO A 335 -5.09 15.65 -22.39
CA PRO A 335 -5.12 16.74 -21.42
C PRO A 335 -6.56 17.03 -20.99
N GLY A 336 -6.78 17.16 -19.67
CA GLY A 336 -8.11 17.41 -19.08
C GLY A 336 -8.94 16.16 -18.81
N VAL A 337 -8.48 14.98 -19.24
CA VAL A 337 -9.16 13.69 -19.05
C VAL A 337 -8.33 12.80 -18.13
N THR A 338 -8.99 12.12 -17.18
CA THR A 338 -8.31 11.25 -16.20
C THR A 338 -8.12 9.82 -16.70
N GLU A 339 -9.03 9.35 -17.54
CA GLU A 339 -9.01 7.98 -18.09
C GLU A 339 -8.17 7.91 -19.37
N GLU A 340 -7.33 6.89 -19.47
CA GLU A 340 -6.53 6.65 -20.66
C GLU A 340 -7.39 6.08 -21.80
N THR A 341 -7.13 6.55 -23.02
CA THR A 341 -7.80 6.08 -24.23
C THR A 341 -6.93 5.06 -24.94
N ILE A 342 -7.53 3.93 -25.32
CA ILE A 342 -6.85 2.89 -26.10
C ILE A 342 -6.89 3.28 -27.59
N PRO A 343 -5.75 3.20 -28.32
CA PRO A 343 -5.72 3.36 -29.76
C PRO A 343 -6.74 2.48 -30.49
N SER A 344 -7.50 3.07 -31.42
CA SER A 344 -8.42 2.32 -32.27
C SER A 344 -7.70 1.51 -33.36
N SER A 345 -6.50 1.95 -33.75
CA SER A 345 -5.60 1.18 -34.62
C SER A 345 -4.16 1.59 -34.36
N SER A 346 -3.25 0.65 -34.55
CA SER A 346 -1.82 0.85 -34.33
C SER A 346 -1.00 0.11 -35.40
N THR A 347 -0.07 0.82 -36.02
CA THR A 347 0.85 0.33 -37.06
C THR A 347 2.21 0.97 -36.82
N SER A 348 3.26 0.51 -37.50
CA SER A 348 4.61 1.01 -37.22
C SER A 348 4.85 2.49 -37.50
N THR A 349 3.99 3.09 -38.34
CA THR A 349 4.10 4.50 -38.74
C THR A 349 2.89 5.36 -38.39
N LYS A 350 1.82 4.75 -37.86
CA LYS A 350 0.55 5.44 -37.64
C LYS A 350 -0.27 4.83 -36.51
N VAL A 351 -0.83 5.69 -35.68
CA VAL A 351 -1.82 5.38 -34.65
C VAL A 351 -3.05 6.26 -34.85
N THR A 352 -4.23 5.69 -34.62
CA THR A 352 -5.49 6.45 -34.60
C THR A 352 -6.16 6.29 -33.25
N VAL A 353 -6.64 7.39 -32.69
CA VAL A 353 -7.31 7.42 -31.37
C VAL A 353 -8.50 8.37 -31.41
N VAL A 354 -9.59 8.04 -30.73
CA VAL A 354 -10.79 8.89 -30.65
C VAL A 354 -10.59 9.89 -29.51
N VAL A 355 -10.85 11.17 -29.77
CA VAL A 355 -10.73 12.23 -28.75
C VAL A 355 -11.87 12.12 -27.73
N PRO A 356 -11.59 11.91 -26.44
CA PRO A 356 -12.62 11.85 -25.41
C PRO A 356 -13.25 13.22 -25.12
N GLU A 357 -14.47 13.20 -24.57
CA GLU A 357 -15.10 14.41 -24.02
C GLU A 357 -14.28 14.99 -22.86
N GLY A 358 -14.36 16.30 -22.66
CA GLY A 358 -13.58 16.98 -21.62
C GLY A 358 -12.10 17.24 -21.98
N THR A 359 -11.64 16.81 -23.16
CA THR A 359 -10.29 17.15 -23.66
C THR A 359 -10.14 18.68 -23.73
N VAL A 360 -9.05 19.20 -23.16
CA VAL A 360 -8.67 20.63 -23.21
C VAL A 360 -7.40 20.83 -24.06
N SER A 361 -7.03 22.06 -24.39
CA SER A 361 -5.71 22.30 -25.01
C SER A 361 -4.58 21.94 -24.05
N GLY A 362 -3.52 21.27 -24.53
CA GLY A 362 -2.40 20.86 -23.70
C GLY A 362 -1.57 19.72 -24.27
N ASN A 363 -0.84 19.01 -23.42
CA ASN A 363 0.02 17.90 -23.83
C ASN A 363 -0.75 16.58 -23.85
N LEU A 364 -0.89 16.00 -25.04
CA LEU A 364 -1.28 14.62 -25.26
C LEU A 364 -0.12 13.70 -24.87
N THR A 365 -0.36 12.75 -23.96
CA THR A 365 0.67 11.81 -23.51
C THR A 365 0.44 10.44 -24.13
N LEU A 366 1.46 9.89 -24.78
CA LEU A 366 1.47 8.57 -25.39
C LEU A 366 2.27 7.63 -24.50
N ASN A 367 1.64 6.57 -24.01
CA ASN A 367 2.26 5.57 -23.16
C ASN A 367 2.64 4.34 -23.97
N THR A 368 3.77 3.73 -23.64
CA THR A 368 4.24 2.47 -24.25
C THR A 368 4.26 1.35 -23.23
N GLY A 369 4.21 0.10 -23.70
CA GLY A 369 4.33 -1.09 -22.84
C GLY A 369 5.63 -1.17 -22.03
N SER A 370 6.68 -0.48 -22.47
CA SER A 370 7.97 -0.38 -21.77
C SER A 370 7.96 0.56 -20.55
N GLY A 371 6.87 1.31 -20.35
CA GLY A 371 6.78 2.40 -19.36
C GLY A 371 7.32 3.75 -19.86
N ALA A 372 7.89 3.84 -21.07
CA ALA A 372 8.29 5.11 -21.66
C ALA A 372 7.05 5.92 -22.11
N THR A 373 7.16 7.25 -22.02
CA THR A 373 6.12 8.20 -22.40
C THR A 373 6.63 9.25 -23.39
N VAL A 374 5.76 9.66 -24.32
CA VAL A 374 6.03 10.71 -25.30
C VAL A 374 4.91 11.74 -25.25
N SER A 375 5.24 13.03 -25.15
CA SER A 375 4.25 14.11 -25.08
C SER A 375 4.24 14.96 -26.34
N ILE A 376 3.05 15.26 -26.88
CA ILE A 376 2.85 16.16 -28.02
C ILE A 376 1.78 17.20 -27.66
N ALA A 377 2.03 18.47 -27.99
CA ALA A 377 1.04 19.53 -27.79
C ALA A 377 -0.12 19.42 -28.78
N ILE A 378 -1.34 19.63 -28.28
CA ILE A 378 -2.57 19.69 -29.06
C ILE A 378 -3.42 20.89 -28.62
N GLU A 379 -4.16 21.47 -29.56
CA GLU A 379 -5.09 22.58 -29.34
C GLU A 379 -6.51 22.19 -29.75
N THR A 380 -7.44 22.37 -28.81
CA THR A 380 -8.87 22.17 -29.03
C THR A 380 -9.45 23.31 -29.85
N ALA A 381 -10.54 23.03 -30.58
CA ALA A 381 -11.30 24.08 -31.25
C ALA A 381 -11.86 25.06 -30.23
N LYS A 382 -11.60 26.36 -30.41
CA LYS A 382 -12.08 27.44 -29.56
C LYS A 382 -12.97 28.40 -30.35
N PRO A 383 -13.96 29.04 -29.69
CA PRO A 383 -14.68 30.16 -30.28
C PRO A 383 -13.72 31.25 -30.78
N SER A 384 -13.89 31.70 -32.02
CA SER A 384 -13.04 32.72 -32.63
C SER A 384 -13.84 33.59 -33.59
N ASN A 385 -13.21 34.63 -34.15
CA ASN A 385 -13.85 35.59 -35.06
C ASN A 385 -15.13 36.22 -34.49
N LEU A 386 -15.12 36.45 -33.18
CA LEU A 386 -16.29 36.86 -32.40
C LEU A 386 -16.69 38.31 -32.71
N SER A 387 -17.98 38.52 -32.94
CA SER A 387 -18.60 39.83 -33.14
C SER A 387 -20.06 39.79 -32.71
N CYS A 388 -20.71 40.94 -32.57
CA CYS A 388 -22.14 41.01 -32.27
C CYS A 388 -22.89 41.76 -33.35
N VAL A 389 -24.08 41.28 -33.69
CA VAL A 389 -24.96 41.93 -34.66
C VAL A 389 -25.76 43.02 -33.96
N GLY A 390 -25.64 44.26 -34.46
CA GLY A 390 -26.40 45.41 -33.95
C GLY A 390 -25.93 45.93 -32.58
N GLU A 391 -26.77 46.76 -31.96
CA GLU A 391 -26.51 47.31 -30.63
C GLU A 391 -26.86 46.28 -29.55
N VAL A 392 -26.00 46.13 -28.54
CA VAL A 392 -26.26 45.30 -27.37
C VAL A 392 -26.91 46.16 -26.29
N LYS A 393 -28.11 45.75 -25.85
CA LYS A 393 -28.90 46.41 -24.81
C LYS A 393 -29.09 45.47 -23.63
N ALA A 394 -28.85 45.97 -22.43
CA ALA A 394 -29.15 45.21 -21.22
C ALA A 394 -30.65 44.88 -21.14
N GLY A 395 -31.00 43.70 -20.64
CA GLY A 395 -32.38 43.21 -20.56
C GLY A 395 -33.00 42.79 -21.90
N GLU A 396 -32.22 42.78 -22.99
CA GLU A 396 -32.65 42.31 -24.31
C GLU A 396 -31.79 41.10 -24.76
N GLN A 397 -31.99 40.60 -25.97
CA GLN A 397 -31.18 39.52 -26.53
C GLN A 397 -30.01 40.09 -27.35
N ALA A 398 -28.88 39.40 -27.34
CA ALA A 398 -27.73 39.68 -28.19
C ALA A 398 -27.46 38.50 -29.12
N THR A 399 -27.14 38.81 -30.38
CA THR A 399 -26.74 37.82 -31.39
C THR A 399 -25.25 37.91 -31.62
N ILE A 400 -24.51 36.98 -31.04
CA ILE A 400 -23.07 36.82 -31.23
C ILE A 400 -22.82 35.94 -32.46
N THR A 401 -21.89 36.35 -33.32
CA THR A 401 -21.47 35.62 -34.51
C THR A 401 -19.97 35.33 -34.44
N GLY A 402 -19.54 34.20 -34.97
CA GLY A 402 -18.15 33.76 -34.95
C GLY A 402 -18.00 32.35 -35.49
N ASP A 403 -16.94 31.67 -35.11
CA ASP A 403 -16.69 30.25 -35.39
C ASP A 403 -16.72 29.42 -34.12
N ASN A 404 -17.03 28.13 -34.23
CA ASN A 404 -17.06 27.16 -33.11
C ASN A 404 -17.98 27.56 -31.94
N LEU A 405 -19.02 28.34 -32.21
CA LEU A 405 -19.96 28.77 -31.18
C LEU A 405 -20.82 27.63 -30.63
N ASP A 406 -20.85 26.48 -31.31
CA ASP A 406 -21.50 25.24 -30.86
C ASP A 406 -20.81 24.60 -29.63
N LEU A 407 -19.60 25.04 -29.30
CA LEU A 407 -18.83 24.53 -28.16
C LEU A 407 -19.09 25.30 -26.86
N VAL A 408 -19.85 26.39 -26.91
CA VAL A 408 -20.13 27.25 -25.77
C VAL A 408 -21.19 26.62 -24.86
N SER A 409 -20.91 26.47 -23.58
CA SER A 409 -21.83 25.99 -22.55
C SER A 409 -22.41 27.10 -21.68
N GLY A 410 -21.81 28.30 -21.69
CA GLY A 410 -22.30 29.45 -20.94
C GLY A 410 -21.68 30.76 -21.39
N VAL A 411 -22.38 31.87 -21.12
CA VAL A 411 -21.92 33.22 -21.46
C VAL A 411 -21.99 34.10 -20.24
N VAL A 412 -20.87 34.73 -19.87
CA VAL A 412 -20.77 35.60 -18.70
C VAL A 412 -20.38 37.00 -19.15
N PHE A 413 -21.24 37.96 -18.82
CA PHE A 413 -21.02 39.39 -19.04
C PHE A 413 -20.21 39.99 -17.88
N THR A 414 -19.63 41.16 -18.14
CA THR A 414 -18.92 41.98 -17.14
C THR A 414 -19.73 42.10 -15.86
N GLY A 415 -19.10 41.82 -14.71
CA GLY A 415 -19.75 41.79 -13.39
C GLY A 415 -20.21 40.40 -12.94
N ASN A 416 -19.74 39.32 -13.58
CA ASN A 416 -20.13 37.92 -13.29
C ASN A 416 -21.63 37.67 -13.47
N LEU A 417 -22.25 38.33 -14.45
CA LEU A 417 -23.67 38.15 -14.77
C LEU A 417 -23.80 37.14 -15.90
N GLU A 418 -24.42 35.99 -15.62
CA GLU A 418 -24.62 34.94 -16.62
C GLU A 418 -25.83 35.26 -17.51
N GLY A 419 -25.63 35.16 -18.83
CA GLY A 419 -26.70 35.20 -19.82
C GLY A 419 -27.17 33.79 -20.16
N GLU A 420 -28.47 33.65 -20.40
CA GLU A 420 -29.07 32.39 -20.84
C GLU A 420 -28.86 32.21 -22.35
N ILE A 421 -28.45 31.02 -22.77
CA ILE A 421 -28.33 30.67 -24.19
C ILE A 421 -29.73 30.30 -24.71
N ILE A 422 -30.24 31.09 -25.63
CA ILE A 422 -31.58 30.95 -26.22
C ILE A 422 -31.54 30.07 -27.47
N SER A 423 -30.49 30.25 -28.29
CA SER A 423 -30.27 29.47 -29.50
C SER A 423 -28.79 29.43 -29.84
N GLN A 424 -28.33 28.32 -30.41
CA GLN A 424 -26.93 28.07 -30.69
C GLN A 424 -26.75 27.28 -31.98
N SER A 425 -25.78 27.71 -32.78
CA SER A 425 -25.22 27.00 -33.92
C SER A 425 -23.69 27.14 -33.89
N SER A 426 -23.00 26.53 -34.86
CA SER A 426 -21.54 26.68 -34.98
C SER A 426 -21.07 28.11 -35.29
N ASN A 427 -21.96 28.97 -35.80
CA ASN A 427 -21.61 30.32 -36.25
C ASN A 427 -22.48 31.45 -35.67
N GLN A 428 -23.47 31.10 -34.85
CA GLN A 428 -24.36 32.05 -34.22
C GLN A 428 -24.73 31.58 -32.82
N LEU A 429 -24.73 32.51 -31.87
CA LEU A 429 -25.15 32.29 -30.50
C LEU A 429 -26.08 33.44 -30.10
N ILE A 430 -27.33 33.13 -29.77
CA ILE A 430 -28.32 34.09 -29.27
C ILE A 430 -28.41 33.92 -27.76
N VAL A 431 -28.10 34.98 -27.02
CA VAL A 431 -28.11 34.97 -25.56
C VAL A 431 -28.97 36.09 -24.98
N SER A 432 -29.53 35.88 -23.80
CA SER A 432 -30.09 36.96 -22.99
C SER A 432 -28.97 37.81 -22.41
N VAL A 433 -29.14 39.14 -22.45
CA VAL A 433 -28.22 40.10 -21.83
C VAL A 433 -28.79 40.47 -20.47
N PRO A 434 -28.11 40.17 -19.35
CA PRO A 434 -28.60 40.51 -18.02
C PRO A 434 -28.93 42.00 -17.88
N ALA A 435 -29.97 42.33 -17.09
CA ALA A 435 -30.46 43.70 -16.93
C ALA A 435 -29.42 44.68 -16.36
N LEU A 436 -28.43 44.15 -15.63
CA LEU A 436 -27.34 44.92 -15.00
C LEU A 436 -26.00 44.75 -15.75
N ALA A 437 -26.00 44.14 -16.94
CA ALA A 437 -24.79 43.90 -17.72
C ALA A 437 -24.09 45.22 -18.07
N GLN A 438 -22.77 45.25 -17.89
CA GLN A 438 -21.92 46.39 -18.19
C GLN A 438 -21.07 46.14 -19.44
N SER A 439 -20.66 47.21 -20.10
CA SER A 439 -19.69 47.15 -21.20
C SER A 439 -18.38 46.51 -20.73
N GLY A 440 -17.79 45.65 -21.56
CA GLY A 440 -16.55 44.95 -21.26
C GLY A 440 -16.42 43.62 -21.98
N ASN A 441 -15.46 42.81 -21.54
CA ASN A 441 -15.20 41.50 -22.13
C ASN A 441 -16.25 40.50 -21.70
N VAL A 442 -16.73 39.72 -22.67
CA VAL A 442 -17.61 38.58 -22.46
C VAL A 442 -16.77 37.32 -22.34
N ILE A 443 -17.03 36.53 -21.32
CA ILE A 443 -16.41 35.21 -21.13
C ILE A 443 -17.36 34.16 -21.69
N LEU A 444 -16.90 33.43 -22.71
CA LEU A 444 -17.57 32.24 -23.22
C LEU A 444 -17.00 31.03 -22.49
N LYS A 445 -17.82 30.34 -21.70
CA LYS A 445 -17.50 29.06 -21.08
C LYS A 445 -17.73 27.96 -22.10
N MET A 446 -16.78 27.05 -22.25
CA MET A 446 -16.87 25.93 -23.19
C MET A 446 -17.30 24.65 -22.48
N SER A 447 -17.89 23.71 -23.22
CA SER A 447 -18.36 22.42 -22.69
C SER A 447 -17.24 21.54 -22.12
N ASN A 448 -15.99 21.72 -22.56
CA ASN A 448 -14.81 21.04 -22.03
C ASN A 448 -14.18 21.75 -20.81
N GLY A 449 -14.78 22.84 -20.32
CA GLY A 449 -14.30 23.61 -19.17
C GLY A 449 -13.32 24.74 -19.51
N GLU A 450 -12.84 24.86 -20.76
CA GLU A 450 -12.05 26.02 -21.19
C GLU A 450 -12.91 27.29 -21.30
N GLN A 451 -12.25 28.45 -21.37
CA GLN A 451 -12.91 29.74 -21.47
C GLN A 451 -12.21 30.63 -22.51
N VAL A 452 -12.99 31.44 -23.22
CA VAL A 452 -12.51 32.44 -24.18
C VAL A 452 -13.08 33.81 -23.81
N SER A 453 -12.25 34.86 -23.87
CA SER A 453 -12.63 36.23 -23.50
C SER A 453 -12.22 37.28 -24.54
N ASP A 454 -12.32 36.92 -25.82
CA ASP A 454 -11.85 37.75 -26.94
C ASP A 454 -12.91 38.69 -27.52
N LEU A 455 -14.15 38.62 -27.00
CA LEU A 455 -15.25 39.49 -27.40
C LEU A 455 -15.45 40.63 -26.39
N ASN A 456 -15.25 41.87 -26.83
CA ASN A 456 -15.59 43.06 -26.07
C ASN A 456 -16.90 43.67 -26.58
N LEU A 457 -17.88 43.90 -25.69
CA LEU A 457 -19.17 44.47 -26.03
C LEU A 457 -19.37 45.83 -25.38
N THR A 458 -19.96 46.75 -26.14
CA THR A 458 -20.55 47.98 -25.59
C THR A 458 -22.01 47.73 -25.29
N VAL A 459 -22.34 47.62 -24.00
CA VAL A 459 -23.70 47.40 -23.52
C VAL A 459 -24.33 48.75 -23.21
N THR A 460 -25.45 49.04 -23.87
CA THR A 460 -26.23 50.26 -23.65
C THR A 460 -27.40 50.01 -22.71
N ALA A 461 -27.92 51.09 -22.12
CA ALA A 461 -29.05 51.01 -21.21
C ALA A 461 -30.30 50.36 -21.87
N PRO A 462 -31.13 49.64 -21.10
CA PRO A 462 -32.33 49.00 -21.63
C PRO A 462 -33.27 50.01 -22.30
N SER A 463 -33.95 49.58 -23.38
CA SER A 463 -34.93 50.44 -24.06
C SER A 463 -36.27 50.53 -23.32
N GLY A 464 -36.59 49.54 -22.48
CA GLY A 464 -37.76 49.50 -21.59
C GLY A 464 -37.49 50.13 -20.22
N CYS A 465 -38.50 50.12 -19.34
CA CYS A 465 -38.39 50.49 -17.92
C CYS A 465 -37.51 49.49 -17.17
N TYR A 466 -36.49 49.97 -16.47
CA TYR A 466 -35.54 49.14 -15.73
C TYR A 466 -35.19 49.77 -14.38
N VAL A 467 -34.87 48.93 -13.40
CA VAL A 467 -34.43 49.35 -12.06
C VAL A 467 -33.00 49.87 -12.10
N ILE A 468 -32.78 51.07 -11.57
CA ILE A 468 -31.46 51.71 -11.44
C ILE A 468 -30.92 51.63 -10.01
N SER A 469 -31.78 51.50 -9.00
CA SER A 469 -31.36 51.27 -7.62
C SER A 469 -32.50 50.72 -6.76
N GLY A 470 -32.17 50.18 -5.59
CA GLY A 470 -33.15 49.67 -4.63
C GLY A 470 -33.54 48.21 -4.89
N LEU A 471 -32.60 47.35 -5.30
CA LEU A 471 -32.80 45.90 -5.31
C LEU A 471 -32.15 45.19 -4.11
N GLU A 472 -31.25 45.88 -3.40
CA GLU A 472 -30.46 45.29 -2.30
C GLU A 472 -31.14 45.40 -0.91
N GLY A 473 -32.39 45.87 -0.86
CA GLY A 473 -33.14 45.97 0.39
C GLY A 473 -33.67 44.61 0.88
N GLU A 474 -33.96 44.53 2.17
CA GLU A 474 -34.80 43.46 2.72
C GLU A 474 -36.26 43.80 2.46
N TYR A 475 -36.98 42.90 1.78
CA TYR A 475 -38.36 43.12 1.34
C TYR A 475 -39.28 42.04 1.89
N HIS A 476 -40.37 42.44 2.53
CA HIS A 476 -41.38 41.50 3.04
C HIS A 476 -42.56 41.39 2.06
N ALA A 477 -43.01 40.16 1.79
CA ALA A 477 -44.24 39.91 1.07
C ALA A 477 -45.42 40.55 1.81
N GLY A 478 -46.40 41.04 1.03
CA GLY A 478 -47.51 41.83 1.57
C GLY A 478 -47.17 43.31 1.83
N GLU A 479 -45.89 43.69 1.86
CA GLU A 479 -45.46 45.09 1.96
C GLU A 479 -45.21 45.72 0.57
N ILE A 480 -44.91 47.02 0.58
CA ILE A 480 -44.56 47.78 -0.61
C ILE A 480 -43.04 47.83 -0.72
N MET A 481 -42.48 47.33 -1.82
CA MET A 481 -41.09 47.64 -2.19
C MET A 481 -41.04 48.94 -2.98
N THR A 482 -40.03 49.76 -2.73
CA THR A 482 -39.76 50.97 -3.50
C THR A 482 -38.41 50.83 -4.18
N VAL A 483 -38.40 51.01 -5.49
CA VAL A 483 -37.20 50.96 -6.32
C VAL A 483 -37.13 52.22 -7.19
N GLU A 484 -35.93 52.65 -7.54
CA GLU A 484 -35.78 53.70 -8.53
C GLU A 484 -35.67 53.05 -9.92
N VAL A 485 -36.43 53.57 -10.89
CA VAL A 485 -36.44 53.11 -12.27
C VAL A 485 -36.07 54.22 -13.24
N ALA A 486 -35.43 53.83 -14.33
CA ALA A 486 -35.29 54.64 -15.53
C ALA A 486 -36.26 54.17 -16.60
N ASN A 487 -36.63 55.06 -17.54
CA ASN A 487 -37.66 54.83 -18.57
C ASN A 487 -39.05 54.42 -18.01
N GLY A 488 -39.37 54.81 -16.78
CA GLY A 488 -40.64 54.47 -16.11
C GLY A 488 -41.90 54.79 -16.92
N ALA A 489 -41.88 55.87 -17.73
CA ALA A 489 -43.00 56.24 -18.60
C ALA A 489 -43.38 55.17 -19.64
N LYS A 490 -42.52 54.17 -19.90
CA LYS A 490 -42.79 53.05 -20.81
C LYS A 490 -43.37 51.81 -20.10
N LEU A 491 -43.39 51.79 -18.77
CA LEU A 491 -43.88 50.67 -17.97
C LEU A 491 -45.38 50.48 -18.21
N THR A 492 -45.77 49.27 -18.58
CA THR A 492 -47.16 48.88 -18.84
C THR A 492 -47.66 47.84 -17.84
N ALA A 493 -46.79 46.97 -17.33
CA ALA A 493 -47.12 46.00 -16.29
C ALA A 493 -45.94 45.71 -15.37
N VAL A 494 -46.24 45.29 -14.15
CA VAL A 494 -45.29 44.74 -13.19
C VAL A 494 -45.85 43.40 -12.74
N ASN A 495 -45.06 42.33 -12.84
CA ASN A 495 -45.42 41.02 -12.34
C ASN A 495 -44.40 40.54 -11.32
N ILE A 496 -44.86 39.72 -10.37
CA ILE A 496 -43.98 38.92 -9.52
C ILE A 496 -44.36 37.45 -9.71
N ASN A 497 -43.40 36.61 -10.10
CA ASN A 497 -43.59 35.21 -10.48
C ASN A 497 -44.71 35.03 -11.53
N GLY A 498 -44.69 35.83 -12.60
CA GLY A 498 -45.73 35.87 -13.63
C GLY A 498 -47.11 36.37 -13.18
N THR A 499 -47.29 36.75 -11.91
CA THR A 499 -48.57 37.27 -11.38
C THR A 499 -48.57 38.80 -11.41
N PRO A 500 -49.54 39.45 -12.08
CA PRO A 500 -49.64 40.91 -12.09
C PRO A 500 -49.85 41.48 -10.69
N VAL A 501 -49.07 42.51 -10.35
CA VAL A 501 -49.12 43.17 -9.04
C VAL A 501 -49.53 44.64 -9.18
N GLN A 502 -50.07 45.21 -8.10
CA GLN A 502 -50.36 46.64 -8.05
C GLN A 502 -49.06 47.43 -7.93
N TYR A 503 -48.93 48.52 -8.69
CA TYR A 503 -47.77 49.40 -8.63
C TYR A 503 -48.17 50.86 -8.82
N ILE A 504 -47.36 51.76 -8.27
CA ILE A 504 -47.49 53.20 -8.44
C ILE A 504 -46.13 53.73 -8.90
N LEU A 505 -46.12 54.42 -10.04
CA LEU A 505 -44.94 55.14 -10.53
C LEU A 505 -45.10 56.64 -10.27
N THR A 506 -44.21 57.20 -9.45
CA THR A 506 -44.15 58.65 -9.17
C THR A 506 -42.77 59.19 -9.55
N GLY A 507 -42.69 59.92 -10.67
CA GLY A 507 -41.40 60.33 -11.23
C GLY A 507 -40.56 59.11 -11.62
N ASN A 508 -39.41 58.94 -10.98
CA ASN A 508 -38.53 57.77 -11.15
C ASN A 508 -38.70 56.72 -10.06
N GLN A 509 -39.58 56.92 -9.08
CA GLN A 509 -39.81 55.95 -8.01
C GLN A 509 -40.97 55.02 -8.36
N LEU A 510 -40.67 53.72 -8.44
CA LEU A 510 -41.65 52.66 -8.64
C LEU A 510 -41.91 51.97 -7.30
N MET A 511 -43.13 52.11 -6.81
CA MET A 511 -43.62 51.43 -5.62
C MET A 511 -44.44 50.21 -6.06
N ILE A 512 -44.06 49.02 -5.62
CA ILE A 512 -44.65 47.75 -6.04
C ILE A 512 -45.23 47.05 -4.82
N GLN A 513 -46.50 46.66 -4.88
CA GLN A 513 -47.13 45.85 -3.85
C GLN A 513 -46.67 44.40 -4.00
N ILE A 514 -45.87 43.91 -3.04
CA ILE A 514 -45.39 42.53 -3.08
C ILE A 514 -46.56 41.60 -2.72
N PRO A 515 -46.87 40.57 -3.53
CA PRO A 515 -47.95 39.65 -3.22
C PRO A 515 -47.57 38.77 -2.03
N ASN A 516 -48.56 38.35 -1.24
CA ASN A 516 -48.33 37.47 -0.07
C ASN A 516 -47.71 36.11 -0.43
N THR A 517 -47.75 35.75 -1.72
CA THR A 517 -47.17 34.51 -2.28
C THR A 517 -45.70 34.63 -2.65
N ALA A 518 -45.09 35.82 -2.59
CA ALA A 518 -43.69 36.00 -2.91
C ALA A 518 -42.78 35.39 -1.83
N GLY A 519 -41.68 34.79 -2.27
CA GLY A 519 -40.69 34.13 -1.39
C GLY A 519 -39.27 34.26 -1.93
N SER A 520 -38.38 33.36 -1.50
CA SER A 520 -37.00 33.29 -2.01
C SER A 520 -36.97 33.05 -3.52
N ASN A 521 -36.00 33.67 -4.22
CA ASN A 521 -35.80 33.53 -5.67
C ASN A 521 -37.04 33.88 -6.51
N SER A 522 -37.82 34.86 -6.09
CA SER A 522 -38.96 35.32 -6.88
C SER A 522 -38.48 36.20 -8.04
N SER A 523 -39.15 36.06 -9.18
CA SER A 523 -38.91 36.86 -10.38
C SER A 523 -39.74 38.14 -10.33
N LEU A 524 -39.07 39.31 -10.35
CA LEU A 524 -39.69 40.61 -10.59
C LEU A 524 -39.56 40.95 -12.07
N GLU A 525 -40.70 41.12 -12.74
CA GLU A 525 -40.80 41.42 -14.16
C GLU A 525 -41.33 42.84 -14.38
N LEU A 526 -40.56 43.69 -15.07
CA LEU A 526 -41.00 45.01 -15.53
C LEU A 526 -41.29 44.96 -17.04
N THR A 527 -42.56 45.06 -17.42
CA THR A 527 -42.98 45.00 -18.83
C THR A 527 -43.18 46.40 -19.40
N SER A 528 -42.60 46.68 -20.56
CA SER A 528 -42.76 47.89 -21.36
C SER A 528 -43.21 47.54 -22.78
N GLY A 529 -44.53 47.48 -23.01
CA GLY A 529 -45.08 47.02 -24.29
C GLY A 529 -44.91 45.51 -24.46
N ASP A 530 -44.13 45.10 -25.47
CA ASP A 530 -43.78 43.71 -25.79
C ASP A 530 -42.48 43.23 -25.12
N LYS A 531 -41.79 44.12 -24.37
CA LYS A 531 -40.51 43.83 -23.71
C LYS A 531 -40.70 43.63 -22.22
N THR A 532 -40.06 42.63 -21.63
CA THR A 532 -40.03 42.41 -20.18
C THR A 532 -38.59 42.31 -19.70
N ILE A 533 -38.26 43.06 -18.65
CA ILE A 533 -36.95 43.00 -17.97
C ILE A 533 -37.17 42.31 -16.62
N GLU A 534 -36.37 41.28 -16.38
CA GLU A 534 -36.50 40.40 -15.21
C GLU A 534 -35.36 40.61 -14.21
N TYR A 535 -35.71 40.52 -12.92
CA TYR A 535 -34.79 40.56 -11.79
C TYR A 535 -35.13 39.44 -10.81
N ILE A 536 -34.12 38.72 -10.31
CA ILE A 536 -34.32 37.72 -9.26
C ILE A 536 -34.13 38.37 -7.90
N ILE A 537 -35.16 38.30 -7.04
CA ILE A 537 -35.21 38.95 -5.73
C ILE A 537 -35.69 37.94 -4.68
N SER A 538 -35.08 37.97 -3.49
CA SER A 538 -35.56 37.18 -2.35
C SER A 538 -36.47 38.03 -1.46
N PHE A 539 -37.71 37.59 -1.27
CA PHE A 539 -38.67 38.22 -0.37
C PHE A 539 -38.84 37.40 0.92
N VAL A 540 -39.03 38.09 2.04
CA VAL A 540 -39.41 37.50 3.34
C VAL A 540 -40.94 37.27 3.34
N PRO A 541 -41.46 36.04 3.51
CA PRO A 541 -42.90 35.76 3.37
C PRO A 541 -43.82 36.54 4.34
N ALA A 542 -45.02 36.91 3.87
CA ALA A 542 -45.98 37.80 4.57
C ALA A 542 -46.66 37.16 5.78
N VAL A 543 -46.87 35.84 5.68
CA VAL A 543 -47.52 35.02 6.70
C VAL A 543 -46.72 33.73 6.72
N ARG A 544 -46.17 33.35 7.88
CA ARG A 544 -45.87 31.94 8.11
C ARG A 544 -47.22 31.22 8.24
N PRO A 545 -47.65 30.40 7.27
CA PRO A 545 -48.91 29.69 7.38
C PRO A 545 -48.87 28.79 8.63
N GLU A 546 -49.92 28.82 9.45
CA GLU A 546 -50.08 27.84 10.52
C GLU A 546 -50.17 26.46 9.87
N THR A 547 -49.16 25.62 10.10
CA THR A 547 -49.19 24.23 9.63
C THR A 547 -49.98 23.43 10.65
N VAL A 548 -51.13 22.89 10.23
CA VAL A 548 -51.92 21.96 11.06
C VAL A 548 -51.15 20.65 11.13
N ILE A 549 -50.70 20.28 12.34
CA ILE A 549 -49.95 19.04 12.56
C ILE A 549 -50.83 17.95 13.17
N TRP A 550 -51.95 18.33 13.79
CA TRP A 550 -52.94 17.42 14.33
C TRP A 550 -54.32 18.06 14.30
N GLU A 551 -55.35 17.29 13.93
CA GLU A 551 -56.75 17.69 13.99
C GLU A 551 -57.59 16.49 14.42
N GLY A 552 -58.53 16.68 15.34
CA GLY A 552 -59.29 15.58 15.90
C GLY A 552 -60.17 16.00 17.07
N SER A 553 -60.55 15.05 17.91
CA SER A 553 -61.25 15.32 19.17
C SER A 553 -60.75 14.35 20.22
N PHE A 554 -60.05 14.87 21.23
CA PHE A 554 -59.50 14.06 22.31
C PHE A 554 -59.81 14.70 23.66
N ALA A 555 -60.64 14.04 24.46
CA ALA A 555 -61.03 14.50 25.78
C ALA A 555 -59.93 14.20 26.82
N ILE A 556 -59.43 15.25 27.48
CA ILE A 556 -58.42 15.20 28.54
C ILE A 556 -59.16 15.49 29.85
N THR A 557 -59.46 14.45 30.63
CA THR A 557 -60.30 14.54 31.82
C THR A 557 -59.49 14.47 33.12
N ASN A 558 -58.46 13.63 33.18
CA ASN A 558 -57.63 13.48 34.38
C ASN A 558 -56.21 13.00 34.04
N TRP A 559 -55.40 13.90 33.50
CA TRP A 559 -54.00 13.70 33.12
C TRP A 559 -53.75 12.57 32.10
N ASN A 560 -54.80 12.12 31.42
CA ASN A 560 -54.64 11.29 30.23
C ASN A 560 -54.06 12.14 29.09
N GLY A 561 -53.10 11.59 28.35
CA GLY A 561 -52.36 12.31 27.32
C GLY A 561 -52.74 11.87 25.91
N ASN A 562 -52.88 12.82 24.98
CA ASN A 562 -52.86 12.53 23.55
C ASN A 562 -51.40 12.41 23.11
N GLN A 563 -51.04 11.28 22.50
CA GLN A 563 -49.67 10.97 22.06
C GLN A 563 -49.59 10.82 20.53
N ASP A 564 -50.58 11.32 19.78
CA ASP A 564 -50.65 11.10 18.34
C ASP A 564 -49.48 11.78 17.59
N LEU A 565 -48.87 12.80 18.20
CA LEU A 565 -47.65 13.47 17.75
C LEU A 565 -46.37 12.94 18.43
N GLY A 566 -46.49 11.85 19.18
CA GLY A 566 -45.40 11.11 19.80
C GLY A 566 -44.90 9.97 18.92
N TRP A 567 -43.73 9.44 19.21
CA TRP A 567 -43.17 8.22 18.63
C TRP A 567 -43.21 8.19 17.10
N ASN A 568 -42.57 9.18 16.45
CA ASN A 568 -42.61 9.38 15.00
C ASN A 568 -43.97 9.80 14.41
N GLY A 569 -44.95 10.16 15.24
CA GLY A 569 -46.23 10.71 14.79
C GLY A 569 -46.13 12.05 14.06
N TYR A 570 -45.03 12.79 14.26
CA TYR A 570 -44.70 14.01 13.52
C TYR A 570 -43.19 14.27 13.57
N ASP A 571 -42.55 14.65 12.46
CA ASP A 571 -41.10 14.91 12.38
C ASP A 571 -40.69 16.23 13.07
N TRP A 572 -40.38 16.18 14.37
CA TRP A 572 -39.96 17.34 15.15
C TRP A 572 -38.55 17.82 14.80
N GLY A 573 -37.74 17.03 14.08
CA GLY A 573 -36.43 17.45 13.58
C GLY A 573 -36.52 18.50 12.45
N SER A 574 -37.67 18.58 11.78
CA SER A 574 -37.94 19.59 10.75
C SER A 574 -38.31 20.98 11.32
N VAL A 575 -38.64 21.06 12.62
CA VAL A 575 -39.11 22.30 13.26
C VAL A 575 -37.92 23.11 13.77
N GLN A 576 -37.92 24.42 13.50
CA GLN A 576 -36.84 25.32 13.90
C GLN A 576 -37.13 25.99 15.25
N PRO A 577 -36.10 26.26 16.08
CA PRO A 577 -36.27 27.04 17.32
C PRO A 577 -36.95 28.39 17.06
N GLY A 578 -37.85 28.80 17.96
CA GLY A 578 -38.67 30.00 17.82
C GLY A 578 -40.05 29.77 17.17
N THR A 579 -40.34 28.55 16.71
CA THR A 579 -41.66 28.17 16.20
C THR A 579 -42.71 28.24 17.31
N ILE A 580 -43.88 28.80 17.02
CA ILE A 580 -45.01 28.89 17.96
C ILE A 580 -45.91 27.68 17.77
N ILE A 581 -46.09 26.88 18.82
CA ILE A 581 -47.10 25.82 18.87
C ILE A 581 -48.39 26.36 19.46
N THR A 582 -49.53 26.04 18.86
CA THR A 582 -50.87 26.40 19.37
C THR A 582 -51.76 25.18 19.48
N VAL A 583 -52.29 24.90 20.67
CA VAL A 583 -53.28 23.87 20.94
C VAL A 583 -54.65 24.52 21.08
N TYR A 584 -55.60 24.13 20.24
CA TYR A 584 -56.99 24.56 20.31
C TYR A 584 -57.83 23.53 21.07
N TYR A 585 -58.77 24.01 21.88
CA TYR A 585 -59.59 23.15 22.75
C TYR A 585 -60.95 23.76 23.08
N THR A 586 -61.83 22.92 23.64
CA THR A 586 -63.07 23.32 24.33
C THR A 586 -63.01 22.91 25.79
N LEU A 587 -63.43 23.78 26.70
CA LEU A 587 -63.40 23.53 28.15
C LEU A 587 -64.64 22.77 28.63
N ASP A 588 -64.47 21.85 29.58
CA ASP A 588 -65.59 21.26 30.30
C ASP A 588 -66.15 22.25 31.33
N THR A 589 -67.29 22.85 31.01
CA THR A 589 -67.95 23.86 31.85
C THR A 589 -68.61 23.31 33.12
N ALA A 590 -68.61 21.98 33.34
CA ALA A 590 -69.11 21.37 34.58
C ALA A 590 -68.17 21.57 35.77
N VAL A 591 -66.92 21.99 35.53
CA VAL A 591 -65.89 22.26 36.54
C VAL A 591 -65.32 23.66 36.36
N THR A 592 -64.38 24.05 37.24
CA THR A 592 -63.72 25.38 37.19
C THR A 592 -62.20 25.29 37.24
N ASP A 593 -61.64 24.07 37.23
CA ASP A 593 -60.20 23.81 37.26
C ASP A 593 -59.80 23.12 35.96
N TRP A 594 -59.01 23.81 35.14
CA TRP A 594 -58.54 23.37 33.84
C TRP A 594 -57.04 23.60 33.75
N GLN A 595 -56.30 22.59 33.31
CA GLN A 595 -54.85 22.68 33.19
C GLN A 595 -54.40 22.01 31.90
N ILE A 596 -53.35 22.54 31.29
CA ILE A 596 -52.67 21.94 30.14
C ILE A 596 -51.17 21.82 30.40
N ARG A 597 -50.58 20.76 29.87
CA ARG A 597 -49.13 20.55 29.81
C ARG A 597 -48.75 19.97 28.46
N LEU A 598 -47.76 20.59 27.84
CA LEU A 598 -47.01 20.01 26.74
C LEU A 598 -45.84 19.22 27.33
N GLY A 599 -45.75 17.94 27.04
CA GLY A 599 -44.70 17.08 27.55
C GLY A 599 -44.00 16.28 26.46
N GLY A 600 -42.78 15.80 26.76
CA GLY A 600 -42.03 14.93 25.86
C GLY A 600 -42.29 13.46 26.16
N CYS A 601 -42.64 12.65 25.16
CA CYS A 601 -42.82 11.21 25.37
C CYS A 601 -41.51 10.52 25.77
N GLY A 602 -40.37 11.01 25.27
CA GLY A 602 -39.03 10.46 25.54
C GLY A 602 -38.52 10.74 26.96
N ILE A 603 -39.16 11.69 27.67
CA ILE A 603 -38.87 12.02 29.07
C ILE A 603 -39.99 11.57 30.01
N GLY A 604 -40.79 10.57 29.60
CA GLY A 604 -41.85 10.01 30.44
C GLY A 604 -43.03 10.96 30.68
N TRP A 605 -43.34 11.81 29.69
CA TRP A 605 -44.43 12.80 29.72
C TRP A 605 -44.22 13.97 30.69
N ALA A 606 -42.99 14.17 31.17
CA ALA A 606 -42.61 15.37 31.91
C ALA A 606 -42.79 16.63 31.03
N GLU A 607 -42.96 17.80 31.67
CA GLU A 607 -43.13 19.08 30.97
C GLU A 607 -41.93 19.40 30.07
N LEU A 608 -42.21 20.08 28.95
CA LEU A 608 -41.15 20.60 28.10
C LEU A 608 -40.32 21.65 28.89
N PRO A 609 -38.98 21.67 28.72
CA PRO A 609 -38.06 22.45 29.55
C PRO A 609 -38.44 23.91 29.77
N THR A 610 -39.00 24.58 28.75
CA THR A 610 -39.33 26.00 28.83
C THR A 610 -40.82 26.31 28.91
N ILE A 611 -41.68 25.27 28.87
CA ILE A 611 -43.14 25.39 28.81
C ILE A 611 -43.76 24.68 30.03
N PRO A 612 -43.94 25.38 31.17
CA PRO A 612 -44.49 24.77 32.37
C PRO A 612 -45.98 24.46 32.24
N ALA A 613 -46.45 23.49 33.01
CA ALA A 613 -47.89 23.21 33.13
C ALA A 613 -48.65 24.47 33.59
N THR A 614 -49.72 24.82 32.88
CA THR A 614 -50.41 26.10 33.05
C THR A 614 -51.92 25.91 33.16
N GLY A 615 -52.55 26.69 34.03
CA GLY A 615 -54.01 26.74 34.15
C GLY A 615 -54.66 27.46 32.97
N LEU A 616 -55.78 26.96 32.48
CA LEU A 616 -56.52 27.56 31.38
C LEU A 616 -57.55 28.55 31.91
N ALA A 617 -57.62 29.75 31.32
CA ALA A 617 -58.59 30.76 31.72
C ALA A 617 -60.01 30.37 31.30
N ALA A 618 -61.01 30.71 32.12
CA ALA A 618 -62.42 30.49 31.80
C ALA A 618 -62.79 31.15 30.47
N GLY A 619 -63.38 30.38 29.55
CA GLY A 619 -63.76 30.85 28.21
C GLY A 619 -62.63 30.89 27.18
N SER A 620 -61.39 30.52 27.53
CA SER A 620 -60.31 30.36 26.55
C SER A 620 -60.58 29.20 25.58
N THR A 621 -60.09 29.33 24.35
CA THR A 621 -60.26 28.33 23.27
C THR A 621 -58.94 27.80 22.73
N SER A 622 -57.81 28.34 23.17
CA SER A 622 -56.49 27.91 22.75
C SER A 622 -55.39 28.31 23.74
N PHE A 623 -54.28 27.58 23.67
CA PHE A 623 -53.04 27.82 24.39
C PHE A 623 -51.90 27.86 23.37
N SER A 624 -51.02 28.86 23.46
CA SER A 624 -49.86 29.00 22.58
C SER A 624 -48.57 29.13 23.38
N ALA A 625 -47.49 28.54 22.87
CA ALA A 625 -46.16 28.64 23.44
C ALA A 625 -45.08 28.65 22.35
N THR A 626 -43.93 29.24 22.64
CA THR A 626 -42.77 29.24 21.72
C THR A 626 -41.89 28.05 22.04
N LEU A 627 -41.61 27.21 21.04
CA LEU A 627 -40.68 26.09 21.16
C LEU A 627 -39.24 26.60 21.05
N THR A 628 -38.46 26.40 22.10
CA THR A 628 -37.02 26.70 22.09
C THR A 628 -36.21 25.53 21.55
N ALA A 629 -34.90 25.73 21.37
CA ALA A 629 -34.00 24.63 20.99
C ALA A 629 -34.01 23.49 22.02
N GLU A 630 -34.14 23.81 23.31
CA GLU A 630 -34.18 22.82 24.40
C GLU A 630 -35.46 21.97 24.34
N ASP A 631 -36.60 22.58 24.04
CA ASP A 631 -37.87 21.86 23.88
C ASP A 631 -37.84 20.95 22.63
N LEU A 632 -37.28 21.45 21.52
CA LEU A 632 -37.15 20.67 20.29
C LEU A 632 -36.16 19.51 20.41
N GLU A 633 -35.10 19.67 21.20
CA GLU A 633 -34.20 18.55 21.54
C GLU A 633 -34.99 17.44 22.24
N VAL A 634 -35.82 17.77 23.24
CA VAL A 634 -36.68 16.79 23.93
C VAL A 634 -37.64 16.09 22.98
N LEU A 635 -38.23 16.82 22.03
CA LEU A 635 -39.22 16.26 21.09
C LEU A 635 -38.57 15.42 19.97
N SER A 636 -37.38 15.78 19.51
CA SER A 636 -36.67 15.09 18.40
C SER A 636 -35.75 13.95 18.86
N LYS A 637 -35.42 13.87 20.15
CA LYS A 637 -34.53 12.85 20.74
C LYS A 637 -35.06 11.41 20.59
N ASP A 638 -34.13 10.45 20.54
CA ASP A 638 -34.39 8.99 20.54
C ASP A 638 -35.40 8.54 19.49
N ASN A 639 -35.11 8.78 18.20
CA ASN A 639 -36.02 8.57 17.08
C ASN A 639 -37.34 9.33 17.26
N ASN A 640 -37.22 10.64 17.51
CA ASN A 640 -38.35 11.55 17.46
C ASN A 640 -39.48 11.12 18.42
N SER A 641 -39.10 11.02 19.69
CA SER A 641 -39.97 10.62 20.78
C SER A 641 -41.26 11.43 20.83
N GLY A 642 -41.22 12.71 20.43
CA GLY A 642 -42.38 13.52 20.10
C GLY A 642 -43.21 14.02 21.28
N LEU A 643 -44.34 14.65 20.96
CA LEU A 643 -45.15 15.45 21.86
C LEU A 643 -46.31 14.64 22.46
N VAL A 644 -46.54 14.81 23.76
CA VAL A 644 -47.78 14.46 24.43
C VAL A 644 -48.46 15.73 24.96
N VAL A 645 -49.75 15.88 24.69
CA VAL A 645 -50.60 16.91 25.30
C VAL A 645 -51.44 16.27 26.40
N THR A 646 -51.28 16.74 27.65
CA THR A 646 -51.98 16.21 28.83
C THR A 646 -52.47 17.35 29.73
N GLY A 647 -53.27 17.04 30.76
CA GLY A 647 -53.86 18.04 31.67
C GLY A 647 -55.20 17.58 32.24
N CYS A 648 -56.13 18.50 32.49
CA CYS A 648 -57.46 18.15 33.00
C CYS A 648 -58.60 19.04 32.45
N ASN A 649 -59.75 18.39 32.29
CA ASN A 649 -61.07 18.97 32.01
C ASN A 649 -61.24 19.77 30.70
N PHE A 650 -60.51 19.43 29.63
CA PHE A 650 -60.71 20.04 28.30
C PHE A 650 -60.69 19.01 27.17
N THR A 651 -61.27 19.34 26.02
CA THR A 651 -61.20 18.52 24.81
C THR A 651 -60.35 19.23 23.77
N MET A 652 -59.23 18.62 23.38
CA MET A 652 -58.33 19.13 22.35
C MET A 652 -58.93 18.89 20.97
N THR A 653 -58.87 19.90 20.09
CA THR A 653 -59.50 19.86 18.76
C THR A 653 -58.52 20.04 17.60
N LYS A 654 -57.43 20.78 17.79
CA LYS A 654 -56.43 21.05 16.75
C LYS A 654 -55.09 21.47 17.32
N ILE A 655 -53.98 21.15 16.66
CA ILE A 655 -52.64 21.66 16.97
C ILE A 655 -52.01 22.24 15.70
N THR A 656 -51.44 23.44 15.82
CA THR A 656 -50.75 24.13 14.72
C THR A 656 -49.34 24.58 15.11
N LEU A 657 -48.45 24.70 14.11
CA LEU A 657 -47.12 25.31 14.22
C LEU A 657 -47.02 26.56 13.34
N LYS A 658 -46.33 27.61 13.82
CA LYS A 658 -46.16 28.89 13.13
C LYS A 658 -44.74 29.44 13.22
#